data_AF-A0A494VZ19-F1
#
_entry.id   AF-A0A494VZ19-F1
#
_cell.length_a   1.000
_cell.length_b   1.000
_cell.length_c   1.000
_cell.angle_alpha   90.00
_cell.angle_beta   90.00
_cell.angle_gamma   90.00
#
_symmetry.space_group_name_H-M   'P 1'
#
loop_
_entity.id
_entity.type
_entity.pdbx_description
1 polymer ?
#
loop_
_entity_poly.entity_id
_entity_poly.type
_entity_poly.pdbx_seq_one_letter_code
_entity_poly.pdbx_strand_id
1 'polypeptide(L)'
;MKMPKLSESYKFSSALMLRFHPFNCGGALTSNAIREFIKDELFMQALWLTSKDLYDAVLRIDAITDSRKLEKLELTLAKFVNRINTGDAPAGLFDGYAAVDIGNQTNLQFDETYHHTRLSPATNYSICIGLLNDNVIRGLLSYRVNKTLYTHNNSYRKIDGQTSNYGKCKTSSVTASAELMHLVKFCAAERPYVDILEFVMRTMSMQPAEAEQWLNELIDTQILWSELEPRVYGDGYIDHAVRVLNRIAPDADAARTYLSNLGEIQQILSGTDSVIVKNNKIAMILKNLTGEVSEGTFLQVDYFRQGANATLDEAYTDKLLDAIDMLNNITPRHRHGDLENFIKRFKQRYHEQEIPLMQALDQETGIGYGNERKEKLKPADINGDGYSAAVRWLISQVVNNPGKEVINLPKTLVDVADADIEHDLPPSFSVTFRISNDDEPLIYLEHCGRPTGTAMFSRLSNTEKSFKQIVDEIAETESYIYDPALVAEIIHTPADSLGNFTPGAFRNYQAPATGADGQDRAEVNLGDLMLAIKGNEIVLRSVSLNRRIIPVITNAGNYGLNSLPVYRFLSDVKQQGAKQELGINLDILPTLGVTKTPRIVYEGVILALKTWYINNAAVLELQQAIANDYYTAWEQFLNYWQLPDIFVYTDADNELIVHSNSRLEVVAWLSCCKKKQQVVLKEYIGSSNNIILKKKDEKTVGNQFVAVLKRGEKTPANRYAATAPMSANIAKRQFFPGDEWLYVKLYCGLKTADNVIGNELIQLSKKLYHEDLIDQWFYVRHADPEPHIRFRVHLASVFALGRVIQSINTAFSALIKSKQIWKVQFDTYERELERYGEASIELVEQFFFNDSLAIASLLSRMDMTENFDEARWLWGLLSIDRLLNDFELDTAQKIAITRLLAKSSHPDDSDDADNLLARQLSFRYRHYRGRIEALFAVGGDITGDDLLRFRSLNNRPAAALLTELIASGTIPQDLTLVLMSLVQMSMNRLFKTKQRVHELFVYDFLLLYYQSTQLQQDEQQNNYVVNAQSQYFADRPYLR
;
A
#
# COMPACT_ATOMS: atom_id res chain seq x y z
N MET A 1 -28.17 -5.83 5.25
CA MET A 1 -28.26 -7.25 4.79
C MET A 1 -27.07 -7.99 5.41
N LYS A 2 -27.18 -9.24 5.91
CA LYS A 2 -26.02 -9.91 6.53
C LYS A 2 -24.91 -10.07 5.47
N MET A 3 -23.72 -9.56 5.75
CA MET A 3 -22.57 -9.75 4.88
C MET A 3 -22.25 -11.25 4.73
N PRO A 4 -21.81 -11.69 3.54
CA PRO A 4 -21.36 -13.07 3.33
C PRO A 4 -20.21 -13.38 4.28
N LYS A 5 -20.20 -14.58 4.85
CA LYS A 5 -19.11 -15.00 5.74
C LYS A 5 -17.79 -15.02 4.98
N LEU A 6 -16.68 -14.74 5.68
CA LEU A 6 -15.35 -14.82 5.06
C LEU A 6 -15.08 -16.20 4.43
N SER A 7 -15.65 -17.28 4.97
CA SER A 7 -15.55 -18.64 4.44
C SER A 7 -16.21 -18.86 3.07
N GLU A 8 -17.08 -17.96 2.62
CA GLU A 8 -17.67 -18.01 1.28
C GLU A 8 -16.68 -17.49 0.22
N SER A 9 -15.79 -16.57 0.61
CA SER A 9 -14.91 -15.86 -0.33
C SER A 9 -13.41 -16.15 -0.14
N TYR A 10 -13.00 -16.71 1.00
CA TYR A 10 -11.61 -17.03 1.34
C TYR A 10 -11.43 -18.47 1.79
N LYS A 11 -10.25 -19.03 1.48
CA LYS A 11 -9.84 -20.38 1.87
C LYS A 11 -8.36 -20.40 2.24
N PHE A 12 -7.96 -21.32 3.10
CA PHE A 12 -6.54 -21.58 3.36
C PHE A 12 -5.89 -22.25 2.14
N SER A 13 -4.60 -21.99 1.94
CA SER A 13 -3.72 -22.76 1.05
C SER A 13 -3.70 -24.22 1.46
N SER A 14 -3.50 -25.17 0.53
CA SER A 14 -3.53 -26.61 0.85
C SER A 14 -2.41 -27.08 1.77
N ALA A 15 -1.34 -26.28 1.89
CA ALA A 15 -0.21 -26.54 2.76
C ALA A 15 0.23 -25.25 3.49
N LEU A 16 0.93 -25.45 4.60
CA LEU A 16 1.44 -24.43 5.51
C LEU A 16 2.88 -24.73 5.93
N MET A 17 3.54 -23.76 6.57
CA MET A 17 4.88 -23.90 7.11
C MET A 17 4.83 -24.17 8.60
N LEU A 18 5.47 -25.24 9.05
CA LEU A 18 5.86 -25.45 10.44
C LEU A 18 7.26 -24.88 10.66
N ARG A 19 7.37 -23.95 11.61
CA ARG A 19 8.65 -23.50 12.16
C ARG A 19 8.98 -24.30 13.41
N PHE A 20 10.16 -24.90 13.41
CA PHE A 20 10.58 -25.78 14.48
C PHE A 20 11.95 -25.45 15.03
N HIS A 21 12.16 -25.78 16.31
CA HIS A 21 13.45 -25.61 16.96
C HIS A 21 14.24 -26.94 16.92
N PRO A 22 15.50 -26.94 16.44
CA PRO A 22 16.33 -28.16 16.39
C PRO A 22 16.76 -28.65 17.78
N PHE A 23 16.69 -27.78 18.77
CA PHE A 23 17.21 -27.99 20.11
C PHE A 23 16.05 -28.12 21.10
N ASN A 24 16.13 -29.11 21.99
CA ASN A 24 15.11 -29.33 23.01
C ASN A 24 15.59 -28.77 24.37
N CYS A 25 14.93 -27.73 24.86
CA CYS A 25 15.10 -27.25 26.23
C CYS A 25 13.77 -27.38 26.99
N GLY A 26 13.34 -28.61 27.27
CA GLY A 26 12.19 -28.83 28.14
C GLY A 26 12.48 -28.38 29.58
N GLY A 27 11.70 -27.40 30.08
CA GLY A 27 11.73 -26.92 31.46
C GLY A 27 12.76 -25.82 31.77
N ALA A 28 12.97 -25.59 33.07
CA ALA A 28 13.82 -24.53 33.60
C ALA A 28 15.30 -24.68 33.23
N LEU A 29 15.90 -23.65 32.63
CA LEU A 29 17.33 -23.62 32.31
C LEU A 29 18.19 -23.64 33.57
N THR A 30 19.21 -24.49 33.55
CA THR A 30 20.26 -24.59 34.59
C THR A 30 21.64 -24.40 33.98
N SER A 31 22.66 -24.05 34.77
CA SER A 31 24.04 -23.99 34.27
C SER A 31 24.48 -25.32 33.67
N ASN A 32 24.07 -26.46 34.24
CA ASN A 32 24.36 -27.78 33.66
C ASN A 32 23.72 -27.97 32.30
N ALA A 33 22.46 -27.54 32.10
CA ALA A 33 21.81 -27.61 30.79
C ALA A 33 22.59 -26.80 29.73
N ILE A 34 23.05 -25.60 30.09
CA ILE A 34 23.89 -24.78 29.18
C ILE A 34 25.20 -25.50 28.85
N ARG A 35 25.83 -26.16 29.83
CA ARG A 35 27.05 -26.94 29.62
C ARG A 35 26.85 -28.14 28.71
N GLU A 36 25.65 -28.73 28.68
CA GLU A 36 25.30 -29.78 27.72
C GLU A 36 25.07 -29.20 26.32
N PHE A 37 24.41 -28.04 26.19
CA PHE A 37 24.21 -27.39 24.89
C PHE A 37 25.53 -27.07 24.17
N ILE A 38 26.53 -26.56 24.88
CA ILE A 38 27.83 -26.21 24.26
C ILE A 38 28.66 -27.43 23.85
N LYS A 39 28.24 -28.66 24.19
CA LYS A 39 28.84 -29.90 23.68
C LYS A 39 28.20 -30.37 22.37
N ASP A 40 27.01 -29.86 22.03
CA ASP A 40 26.31 -30.21 20.81
C ASP A 40 26.95 -29.49 19.61
N GLU A 41 27.35 -30.27 18.60
CA GLU A 41 28.05 -29.74 17.44
C GLU A 41 27.17 -28.82 16.58
N LEU A 42 25.87 -29.15 16.44
CA LEU A 42 24.93 -28.33 15.68
C LEU A 42 24.70 -26.99 16.40
N PHE A 43 24.60 -27.01 17.72
CA PHE A 43 24.49 -25.80 18.54
C PHE A 43 25.72 -24.91 18.39
N MET A 44 26.93 -25.49 18.45
CA MET A 44 28.17 -24.73 18.30
C MET A 44 28.32 -24.14 16.88
N GLN A 45 27.87 -24.84 15.84
CA GLN A 45 27.80 -24.29 14.48
C GLN A 45 26.79 -23.13 14.37
N ALA A 46 25.60 -23.28 14.96
CA ALA A 46 24.58 -22.24 15.00
C ALA A 46 25.06 -20.98 15.75
N LEU A 47 25.75 -21.19 16.88
CA LEU A 47 26.35 -20.13 17.69
C LEU A 47 27.43 -19.39 16.90
N TRP A 48 28.30 -20.10 16.20
CA TRP A 48 29.35 -19.50 15.37
C TRP A 48 28.76 -18.65 14.22
N LEU A 49 27.74 -19.16 13.52
CA LEU A 49 27.05 -18.44 12.45
C LEU A 49 26.47 -17.10 12.93
N THR A 50 25.99 -17.09 14.17
CA THR A 50 25.27 -15.95 14.75
C THR A 50 26.20 -14.97 15.46
N SER A 51 27.18 -15.48 16.20
CA SER A 51 28.15 -14.69 16.97
C SER A 51 29.45 -15.45 17.15
N LYS A 52 30.42 -15.21 16.26
CA LYS A 52 31.77 -15.74 16.37
C LYS A 52 32.44 -15.38 17.70
N ASP A 53 32.27 -14.15 18.18
CA ASP A 53 32.82 -13.71 19.46
C ASP A 53 32.30 -14.53 20.64
N LEU A 54 31.00 -14.85 20.64
CA LEU A 54 30.39 -15.67 21.68
C LEU A 54 30.86 -17.12 21.58
N TYR A 55 30.94 -17.66 20.36
CA TYR A 55 31.53 -18.98 20.10
C TYR A 55 32.97 -19.09 20.63
N ASP A 56 33.83 -18.13 20.30
CA ASP A 56 35.24 -18.11 20.74
C ASP A 56 35.36 -17.98 22.27
N ALA A 57 34.44 -17.25 22.91
CA ALA A 57 34.34 -17.17 24.36
C ALA A 57 33.92 -18.50 24.98
N VAL A 58 32.99 -19.24 24.36
CA VAL A 58 32.55 -20.58 24.81
C VAL A 58 33.67 -21.59 24.72
N LEU A 59 34.48 -21.59 23.65
CA LEU A 59 35.62 -22.51 23.54
C LEU A 59 36.64 -22.36 24.69
N ARG A 60 36.65 -21.21 25.35
CA ARG A 60 37.57 -20.90 26.46
C ARG A 60 36.85 -20.88 27.81
N ILE A 61 35.60 -21.35 27.88
CA ILE A 61 34.75 -21.23 29.08
C ILE A 61 35.40 -21.86 30.32
N ASP A 62 36.10 -22.99 30.17
CA ASP A 62 36.77 -23.70 31.27
C ASP A 62 38.07 -23.03 31.72
N ALA A 63 38.62 -22.12 30.90
CA ALA A 63 39.79 -21.32 31.26
C ALA A 63 39.42 -20.03 32.04
N ILE A 64 38.14 -19.71 32.19
CA ILE A 64 37.67 -18.52 32.90
C ILE A 64 37.71 -18.78 34.41
N THR A 65 38.70 -18.21 35.09
CA THR A 65 38.85 -18.31 36.56
C THR A 65 38.09 -17.22 37.33
N ASP A 66 37.72 -16.12 36.67
CA ASP A 66 36.92 -15.04 37.24
C ASP A 66 35.43 -15.42 37.24
N SER A 67 34.88 -15.68 38.44
CA SER A 67 33.50 -16.13 38.61
C SER A 67 32.46 -15.15 38.04
N ARG A 68 32.73 -13.84 38.05
CA ARG A 68 31.81 -12.84 37.50
C ARG A 68 31.81 -12.86 35.97
N LYS A 69 32.96 -13.09 35.35
CA LYS A 69 33.05 -13.25 33.90
C LYS A 69 32.36 -14.53 33.44
N LEU A 70 32.52 -15.61 34.20
CA LEU A 70 31.85 -16.88 33.92
C LEU A 70 30.32 -16.72 34.03
N GLU A 71 29.82 -16.14 35.12
CA GLU A 71 28.37 -15.90 35.30
C GLU A 71 27.80 -15.01 34.17
N LYS A 72 28.54 -14.00 33.73
CA LYS A 72 28.12 -13.14 32.60
C LYS A 72 28.04 -13.91 31.28
N LEU A 73 28.98 -14.82 31.02
CA LEU A 73 28.97 -15.66 29.84
C LEU A 73 27.81 -16.66 29.89
N GLU A 74 27.62 -17.36 31.02
CA GLU A 74 26.50 -18.27 31.24
C GLU A 74 25.15 -17.57 31.10
N LEU A 75 25.02 -16.33 31.60
CA LEU A 75 23.83 -15.51 31.41
C LEU A 75 23.57 -15.16 29.95
N THR A 76 24.64 -14.89 29.19
CA THR A 76 24.53 -14.58 27.76
C THR A 76 24.08 -15.83 26.99
N LEU A 77 24.63 -17.00 27.32
CA LEU A 77 24.23 -18.28 26.73
C LEU A 77 22.79 -18.65 27.13
N ALA A 78 22.40 -18.40 28.38
CA ALA A 78 21.03 -18.64 28.85
C ALA A 78 20.01 -17.88 27.99
N LYS A 79 20.29 -16.60 27.67
CA LYS A 79 19.43 -15.81 26.76
C LYS A 79 19.37 -16.42 25.37
N PHE A 80 20.51 -16.85 24.83
CA PHE A 80 20.58 -17.47 23.51
C PHE A 80 19.77 -18.77 23.46
N VAL A 81 20.01 -19.69 24.40
CA VAL A 81 19.30 -20.97 24.49
C VAL A 81 17.81 -20.75 24.72
N ASN A 82 17.44 -19.76 25.54
CA ASN A 82 16.03 -19.45 25.80
C ASN A 82 15.29 -18.95 24.55
N ARG A 83 15.91 -18.06 23.75
CA ARG A 83 15.35 -17.56 22.49
C ARG A 83 15.10 -18.65 21.45
N ILE A 84 15.87 -19.75 21.51
CA ILE A 84 15.61 -20.91 20.66
C ILE A 84 14.23 -21.49 20.99
N ASN A 85 13.80 -21.50 22.25
CA ASN A 85 12.50 -22.09 22.63
C ASN A 85 11.30 -21.24 22.25
N THR A 86 11.51 -19.97 21.89
CA THR A 86 10.43 -19.04 21.49
C THR A 86 10.37 -18.83 19.98
N GLY A 87 11.39 -19.26 19.23
CA GLY A 87 11.51 -19.00 17.80
C GLY A 87 11.97 -17.59 17.44
N ASP A 88 12.55 -16.88 18.40
CA ASP A 88 13.14 -15.55 18.19
C ASP A 88 14.67 -15.58 18.16
N ALA A 89 15.26 -16.78 18.08
CA ALA A 89 16.68 -16.91 17.85
C ALA A 89 17.02 -16.36 16.46
N PRO A 90 18.24 -15.83 16.25
CA PRO A 90 18.66 -15.43 14.92
C PRO A 90 18.57 -16.61 13.95
N ALA A 91 17.80 -16.42 12.87
CA ALA A 91 17.54 -17.45 11.87
C ALA A 91 18.83 -18.06 11.33
N GLY A 92 18.78 -19.35 10.95
CA GLY A 92 19.95 -20.09 10.49
C GLY A 92 19.82 -21.55 10.86
N LEU A 93 20.69 -22.01 11.76
CA LEU A 93 20.62 -23.33 12.36
C LEU A 93 19.87 -23.36 13.71
N PHE A 94 19.37 -22.22 14.19
CA PHE A 94 18.56 -22.16 15.43
C PHE A 94 17.07 -22.39 15.19
N ASP A 95 16.60 -22.18 13.96
CA ASP A 95 15.21 -22.43 13.53
C ASP A 95 15.22 -23.21 12.22
N GLY A 96 14.34 -24.19 12.14
CA GLY A 96 14.12 -25.00 10.95
C GLY A 96 12.69 -24.89 10.43
N TYR A 97 12.52 -25.34 9.19
CA TYR A 97 11.27 -25.24 8.45
C TYR A 97 10.84 -26.61 7.90
N ALA A 98 9.54 -26.88 7.97
CA ALA A 98 8.93 -28.04 7.33
C ALA A 98 7.62 -27.64 6.66
N ALA A 99 7.33 -28.21 5.49
CA ALA A 99 6.01 -28.09 4.89
C ALA A 99 5.06 -29.11 5.53
N VAL A 100 3.81 -28.70 5.78
CA VAL A 100 2.76 -29.52 6.38
C VAL A 100 1.48 -29.32 5.56
N ASP A 101 0.84 -30.40 5.16
CA ASP A 101 -0.41 -30.36 4.42
C ASP A 101 -1.61 -30.18 5.36
N ILE A 102 -2.68 -29.56 4.89
CA ILE A 102 -3.97 -29.56 5.61
C ILE A 102 -4.72 -30.86 5.27
N GLY A 103 -5.18 -31.58 6.29
CA GLY A 103 -5.94 -32.82 6.13
C GLY A 103 -6.93 -33.06 7.25
N ASN A 104 -7.56 -34.24 7.28
CA ASN A 104 -8.65 -34.54 8.23
C ASN A 104 -8.18 -34.87 9.64
N GLN A 105 -6.87 -35.08 9.83
CA GLN A 105 -6.27 -35.46 11.12
C GLN A 105 -4.87 -34.89 11.20
N THR A 106 -4.46 -34.58 12.43
CA THR A 106 -3.10 -34.10 12.68
C THR A 106 -2.12 -35.27 12.81
N ASN A 107 -1.09 -35.30 11.96
CA ASN A 107 0.00 -36.26 11.99
C ASN A 107 1.31 -35.59 11.57
N LEU A 108 2.17 -35.21 12.51
CA LEU A 108 3.43 -34.52 12.21
C LEU A 108 4.63 -35.47 12.33
N GLN A 109 4.74 -36.41 11.41
CA GLN A 109 5.89 -37.31 11.32
C GLN A 109 6.90 -36.78 10.30
N PHE A 110 8.10 -36.49 10.79
CA PHE A 110 9.24 -36.10 9.97
C PHE A 110 10.27 -37.24 9.95
N ASP A 111 11.02 -37.35 8.86
CA ASP A 111 11.95 -38.45 8.60
C ASP A 111 13.41 -37.98 8.71
N GLU A 112 13.79 -36.97 7.92
CA GLU A 112 15.19 -36.50 7.84
C GLU A 112 15.31 -34.99 8.01
N THR A 113 16.41 -34.56 8.63
CA THR A 113 16.83 -33.15 8.71
C THR A 113 18.00 -32.89 7.77
N TYR A 114 18.02 -31.73 7.14
CA TYR A 114 19.16 -31.28 6.34
C TYR A 114 19.28 -29.76 6.41
N HIS A 115 20.43 -29.23 6.02
CA HIS A 115 20.63 -27.80 5.87
C HIS A 115 21.01 -27.47 4.43
N HIS A 116 20.55 -26.33 3.96
CA HIS A 116 20.97 -25.76 2.68
C HIS A 116 21.90 -24.57 2.95
N THR A 117 23.10 -24.58 2.37
CA THR A 117 24.12 -23.53 2.55
C THR A 117 24.32 -22.77 1.25
N ARG A 118 24.23 -21.44 1.31
CA ARG A 118 24.51 -20.53 0.20
C ARG A 118 25.39 -19.37 0.64
N LEU A 119 25.95 -18.64 -0.31
CA LEU A 119 26.65 -17.39 0.01
C LEU A 119 25.67 -16.30 0.43
N SER A 120 26.09 -15.46 1.37
CA SER A 120 25.36 -14.26 1.71
C SER A 120 25.33 -13.28 0.51
N PRO A 121 24.29 -12.46 0.35
CA PRO A 121 24.24 -11.46 -0.72
C PRO A 121 25.39 -10.46 -0.67
N ALA A 122 25.88 -10.12 0.53
CA ALA A 122 27.06 -9.28 0.69
C ALA A 122 28.29 -9.93 0.06
N THR A 123 28.52 -11.23 0.31
CA THR A 123 29.60 -12.00 -0.30
C THR A 123 29.48 -12.07 -1.82
N ASN A 124 28.27 -12.29 -2.35
CA ASN A 124 28.01 -12.28 -3.80
C ASN A 124 28.43 -10.95 -4.43
N TYR A 125 28.08 -9.83 -3.80
CA TYR A 125 28.46 -8.51 -4.27
C TYR A 125 29.97 -8.25 -4.15
N SER A 126 30.63 -8.73 -3.09
CA SER A 126 32.11 -8.67 -2.98
C SER A 126 32.79 -9.41 -4.13
N ILE A 127 32.29 -10.59 -4.51
CA ILE A 127 32.81 -11.36 -5.65
C ILE A 127 32.60 -10.58 -6.94
N CYS A 128 31.42 -9.97 -7.15
CA CYS A 128 31.16 -9.12 -8.32
C CYS A 128 32.18 -7.98 -8.45
N ILE A 129 32.41 -7.22 -7.36
CA ILE A 129 33.40 -6.15 -7.37
C ILE A 129 34.79 -6.70 -7.68
N GLY A 130 35.18 -7.82 -7.05
CA GLY A 130 36.47 -8.47 -7.31
C GLY A 130 36.68 -8.81 -8.79
N LEU A 131 35.64 -9.34 -9.45
CA LEU A 131 35.68 -9.66 -10.88
C LEU A 131 35.74 -8.40 -11.76
N LEU A 132 35.01 -7.34 -11.40
CA LEU A 132 34.97 -6.08 -12.17
C LEU A 132 36.23 -5.22 -12.02
N ASN A 133 37.02 -5.45 -10.97
CA ASN A 133 38.32 -4.81 -10.77
C ASN A 133 39.43 -5.40 -11.65
N ASP A 134 39.23 -6.58 -12.25
CA ASP A 134 40.15 -7.14 -13.23
C ASP A 134 39.82 -6.57 -14.63
N ASN A 135 40.74 -5.74 -15.16
CA ASN A 135 40.58 -5.08 -16.45
C ASN A 135 40.45 -6.07 -17.63
N VAL A 136 41.07 -7.26 -17.54
CA VAL A 136 40.96 -8.29 -18.58
C VAL A 136 39.55 -8.85 -18.60
N ILE A 137 39.00 -9.16 -17.41
CA ILE A 137 37.63 -9.63 -17.28
C ILE A 137 36.66 -8.55 -17.77
N ARG A 138 36.84 -7.31 -17.31
CA ARG A 138 36.03 -6.14 -17.70
C ARG A 138 35.92 -5.98 -19.22
N GLY A 139 37.02 -6.13 -19.94
CA GLY A 139 37.07 -6.02 -21.40
C GLY A 139 36.36 -7.15 -22.17
N LEU A 140 36.01 -8.26 -21.51
CA LEU A 140 35.34 -9.42 -22.12
C LEU A 140 33.84 -9.49 -21.78
N LEU A 141 33.36 -8.63 -20.89
CA LEU A 141 31.97 -8.59 -20.46
C LEU A 141 31.09 -7.76 -21.41
N SER A 142 29.79 -7.92 -21.21
CA SER A 142 28.73 -7.17 -21.85
C SER A 142 28.10 -6.22 -20.86
N TYR A 143 27.62 -5.09 -21.37
CA TYR A 143 27.08 -4.00 -20.59
C TYR A 143 25.77 -3.50 -21.19
N ARG A 144 24.92 -2.95 -20.33
CA ARG A 144 23.65 -2.31 -20.70
C ARG A 144 23.47 -1.03 -19.89
N VAL A 145 22.60 -0.13 -20.33
CA VAL A 145 22.25 1.06 -19.55
C VAL A 145 21.61 0.66 -18.21
N ASN A 146 21.98 1.36 -17.15
CA ASN A 146 21.34 1.26 -15.84
C ASN A 146 19.82 1.49 -15.98
N LYS A 147 19.02 0.52 -15.59
CA LYS A 147 17.57 0.51 -15.83
C LYS A 147 16.80 1.53 -14.99
N THR A 148 17.45 2.11 -13.98
CA THR A 148 16.90 3.23 -13.19
C THR A 148 17.20 4.60 -13.81
N LEU A 149 17.95 4.64 -14.93
CA LEU A 149 18.30 5.87 -15.62
C LEU A 149 17.07 6.47 -16.31
N TYR A 150 16.74 7.73 -16.00
CA TYR A 150 15.68 8.47 -16.67
C TYR A 150 16.14 9.90 -16.99
N THR A 151 15.58 10.46 -18.06
CA THR A 151 15.89 11.83 -18.50
C THR A 151 15.15 12.86 -17.67
N HIS A 152 15.86 13.92 -17.29
CA HIS A 152 15.32 15.04 -16.53
C HIS A 152 16.09 16.34 -16.86
N ASN A 153 15.43 17.36 -17.41
CA ASN A 153 16.00 18.71 -17.65
C ASN A 153 17.44 18.70 -18.23
N ASN A 154 17.64 18.07 -19.40
CA ASN A 154 18.96 17.91 -20.05
C ASN A 154 20.02 17.18 -19.19
N SER A 155 19.58 16.39 -18.22
CA SER A 155 20.41 15.50 -17.42
C SER A 155 19.78 14.11 -17.38
N TYR A 156 20.58 13.10 -17.03
CA TYR A 156 20.09 11.81 -16.63
C TYR A 156 20.19 11.67 -15.11
N ARG A 157 19.14 11.16 -14.49
CA ARG A 157 19.12 10.76 -13.09
C ARG A 157 19.09 9.25 -12.99
N LYS A 158 19.78 8.69 -12.00
CA LYS A 158 19.82 7.25 -11.71
C LYS A 158 19.98 6.98 -10.23
N ILE A 159 19.76 5.73 -9.87
CA ILE A 159 20.01 5.21 -8.53
C ILE A 159 21.33 4.45 -8.55
N ASP A 160 22.28 4.87 -7.72
CA ASP A 160 23.58 4.24 -7.53
C ASP A 160 23.57 3.33 -6.30
N GLY A 161 24.13 2.13 -6.39
CA GLY A 161 24.50 1.32 -5.23
C GLY A 161 25.86 1.77 -4.68
N GLN A 162 25.95 2.05 -3.37
CA GLN A 162 27.23 2.40 -2.75
C GLN A 162 28.19 1.19 -2.77
N THR A 163 29.39 1.39 -3.32
CA THR A 163 30.46 0.39 -3.41
C THR A 163 31.14 0.07 -2.08
N SER A 164 31.13 1.00 -1.12
CA SER A 164 31.79 0.83 0.20
C SER A 164 30.85 0.38 1.33
N ASN A 165 29.54 0.60 1.19
CA ASN A 165 28.51 0.25 2.19
C ASN A 165 27.34 -0.42 1.48
N TYR A 166 27.38 -1.76 1.43
CA TYR A 166 26.40 -2.64 0.78
C TYR A 166 24.95 -2.15 0.93
N GLY A 167 24.26 -1.99 -0.21
CA GLY A 167 22.83 -1.70 -0.34
C GLY A 167 22.35 -0.32 0.14
N LYS A 168 23.26 0.60 0.51
CA LYS A 168 22.90 2.03 0.55
C LYS A 168 22.80 2.55 -0.88
N CYS A 169 21.62 3.01 -1.26
CA CYS A 169 21.40 3.60 -2.57
C CYS A 169 21.29 5.13 -2.48
N LYS A 170 21.80 5.84 -3.49
CA LYS A 170 21.64 7.29 -3.62
C LYS A 170 21.16 7.64 -5.02
N THR A 171 20.36 8.67 -5.14
CA THR A 171 20.08 9.27 -6.45
C THR A 171 21.27 10.14 -6.85
N SER A 172 21.75 9.98 -8.07
CA SER A 172 22.77 10.85 -8.67
C SER A 172 22.31 11.35 -10.04
N SER A 173 22.96 12.42 -10.50
CA SER A 173 22.64 13.09 -11.76
C SER A 173 23.90 13.27 -12.59
N VAL A 174 23.77 13.13 -13.91
CA VAL A 174 24.83 13.38 -14.89
C VAL A 174 24.27 14.20 -16.05
N THR A 175 25.02 15.16 -16.58
CA THR A 175 24.59 15.97 -17.72
C THR A 175 24.39 15.10 -18.96
N ALA A 176 23.29 15.28 -19.67
CA ALA A 176 22.98 14.54 -20.90
C ALA A 176 23.70 15.17 -22.09
N SER A 177 25.01 14.90 -22.23
CA SER A 177 25.77 15.31 -23.42
C SER A 177 25.29 14.55 -24.66
N ALA A 178 25.58 15.06 -25.86
CA ALA A 178 25.19 14.41 -27.12
C ALA A 178 25.81 13.01 -27.24
N GLU A 179 27.06 12.88 -26.79
CA GLU A 179 27.83 11.64 -26.70
C GLU A 179 27.13 10.62 -25.81
N LEU A 180 26.77 11.03 -24.59
CA LEU A 180 26.09 10.17 -23.63
C LEU A 180 24.69 9.76 -24.13
N MET A 181 23.95 10.67 -24.77
CA MET A 181 22.63 10.35 -25.36
C MET A 181 22.73 9.28 -26.44
N HIS A 182 23.72 9.35 -27.33
CA HIS A 182 23.94 8.33 -28.36
C HIS A 182 24.32 6.98 -27.75
N LEU A 183 25.20 6.97 -26.75
CA LEU A 183 25.61 5.75 -26.06
C LEU A 183 24.46 5.12 -25.29
N VAL A 184 23.66 5.90 -24.57
CA VAL A 184 22.46 5.39 -23.86
C VAL A 184 21.50 4.70 -24.83
N LYS A 185 21.29 5.28 -26.02
CA LYS A 185 20.44 4.65 -27.05
C LYS A 185 21.06 3.36 -27.60
N PHE A 186 22.38 3.32 -27.80
CA PHE A 186 23.09 2.16 -28.33
C PHE A 186 23.10 0.97 -27.33
N CYS A 187 23.31 1.27 -26.05
CA CYS A 187 23.35 0.33 -24.93
C CYS A 187 21.99 0.09 -24.26
N ALA A 188 20.88 0.52 -24.90
CA ALA A 188 19.53 0.18 -24.44
C ALA A 188 19.29 -1.33 -24.42
N ALA A 189 19.95 -2.06 -25.32
CA ALA A 189 20.15 -3.50 -25.25
C ALA A 189 21.56 -3.80 -24.73
N GLU A 190 21.76 -5.02 -24.22
CA GLU A 190 23.08 -5.49 -23.81
C GLU A 190 24.05 -5.56 -25.01
N ARG A 191 25.29 -5.07 -24.80
CA ARG A 191 26.34 -4.99 -25.82
C ARG A 191 27.69 -5.42 -25.23
N PRO A 192 28.51 -6.19 -25.96
CA PRO A 192 29.90 -6.47 -25.56
C PRO A 192 30.72 -5.19 -25.37
N TYR A 193 31.66 -5.18 -24.42
CA TYR A 193 32.56 -4.05 -24.15
C TYR A 193 33.24 -3.53 -25.42
N VAL A 194 33.75 -4.45 -26.25
CA VAL A 194 34.46 -4.14 -27.50
C VAL A 194 33.56 -3.40 -28.50
N ASP A 195 32.29 -3.80 -28.62
CA ASP A 195 31.32 -3.15 -29.50
C ASP A 195 30.99 -1.73 -29.03
N ILE A 196 30.89 -1.53 -27.71
CA ILE A 196 30.67 -0.22 -27.11
C ILE A 196 31.89 0.67 -27.34
N LEU A 197 33.10 0.16 -27.11
CA LEU A 197 34.34 0.89 -27.34
C LEU A 197 34.46 1.32 -28.81
N GLU A 198 34.20 0.41 -29.75
CA GLU A 198 34.22 0.74 -31.18
C GLU A 198 33.15 1.79 -31.55
N PHE A 199 31.94 1.67 -30.99
CA PHE A 199 30.88 2.65 -31.18
C PHE A 199 31.29 4.04 -30.69
N VAL A 200 31.91 4.13 -29.50
CA VAL A 200 32.43 5.38 -28.92
C VAL A 200 33.52 5.97 -29.81
N MET A 201 34.52 5.18 -30.20
CA MET A 201 35.62 5.63 -31.06
C MET A 201 35.11 6.18 -32.40
N ARG A 202 34.17 5.49 -33.05
CA ARG A 202 33.64 5.88 -34.35
C ARG A 202 32.71 7.09 -34.26
N THR A 203 31.78 7.10 -33.30
CA THR A 203 30.72 8.12 -33.21
C THR A 203 31.23 9.42 -32.60
N MET A 204 32.22 9.33 -31.71
CA MET A 204 32.72 10.47 -30.91
C MET A 204 34.13 10.90 -31.34
N SER A 205 34.75 10.20 -32.30
CA SER A 205 36.12 10.46 -32.78
C SER A 205 37.18 10.49 -31.67
N MET A 206 36.95 9.74 -30.59
CA MET A 206 37.86 9.64 -29.44
C MET A 206 39.05 8.71 -29.77
N GLN A 207 40.22 9.02 -29.19
CA GLN A 207 41.37 8.12 -29.27
C GLN A 207 41.14 6.85 -28.42
N PRO A 208 41.75 5.70 -28.74
CA PRO A 208 41.48 4.44 -28.06
C PRO A 208 41.60 4.51 -26.52
N ALA A 209 42.68 5.09 -26.00
CA ALA A 209 42.90 5.21 -24.56
C ALA A 209 41.89 6.14 -23.86
N GLU A 210 41.47 7.21 -24.55
CA GLU A 210 40.46 8.14 -24.04
C GLU A 210 39.07 7.49 -24.02
N ALA A 211 38.71 6.77 -25.09
CA ALA A 211 37.46 6.03 -25.18
C ALA A 211 37.38 4.92 -24.10
N GLU A 212 38.49 4.23 -23.84
CA GLU A 212 38.59 3.21 -22.80
C GLU A 212 38.44 3.81 -21.40
N GLN A 213 39.13 4.92 -21.12
CA GLN A 213 38.97 5.62 -19.84
C GLN A 213 37.52 6.08 -19.63
N TRP A 214 36.92 6.69 -20.66
CA TRP A 214 35.55 7.19 -20.58
C TRP A 214 34.54 6.05 -20.37
N LEU A 215 34.67 4.94 -21.11
CA LEU A 215 33.81 3.77 -20.92
C LEU A 215 33.95 3.19 -19.50
N ASN A 216 35.17 3.11 -18.97
CA ASN A 216 35.39 2.66 -17.60
C ASN A 216 34.77 3.60 -16.57
N GLU A 217 34.86 4.93 -16.77
CA GLU A 217 34.17 5.91 -15.93
C GLU A 217 32.64 5.73 -15.97
N LEU A 218 32.05 5.42 -17.12
CA LEU A 218 30.60 5.16 -17.23
C LEU A 218 30.17 3.89 -16.47
N ILE A 219 31.04 2.87 -16.44
CA ILE A 219 30.81 1.65 -15.66
C ILE A 219 31.00 1.93 -14.16
N ASP A 220 32.07 2.61 -13.76
CA ASP A 220 32.36 2.95 -12.36
C ASP A 220 31.28 3.86 -11.75
N THR A 221 30.76 4.79 -12.56
CA THR A 221 29.64 5.66 -12.18
C THR A 221 28.28 4.99 -12.31
N GLN A 222 28.21 3.70 -12.67
CA GLN A 222 26.99 2.90 -12.83
C GLN A 222 25.97 3.50 -13.81
N ILE A 223 26.43 4.20 -14.85
CA ILE A 223 25.60 4.54 -16.01
C ILE A 223 25.37 3.27 -16.84
N LEU A 224 26.40 2.43 -16.92
CA LEU A 224 26.34 1.09 -17.50
C LEU A 224 26.43 0.04 -16.40
N TRP A 225 25.54 -0.95 -16.47
CA TRP A 225 25.54 -2.15 -15.66
C TRP A 225 26.20 -3.30 -16.41
N SER A 226 27.03 -4.05 -15.71
CA SER A 226 27.64 -5.28 -16.21
C SER A 226 26.61 -6.41 -16.28
N GLU A 227 26.79 -7.35 -17.19
CA GLU A 227 26.05 -8.62 -17.13
C GLU A 227 26.34 -9.42 -15.84
N LEU A 228 27.42 -9.10 -15.10
CA LEU A 228 27.75 -9.68 -13.79
C LEU A 228 27.04 -9.03 -12.61
N GLU A 229 26.22 -7.99 -12.80
CA GLU A 229 25.50 -7.37 -11.68
C GLU A 229 24.75 -8.43 -10.85
N PRO A 230 24.90 -8.44 -9.50
CA PRO A 230 24.29 -9.48 -8.69
C PRO A 230 22.78 -9.53 -8.84
N ARG A 231 22.29 -10.70 -9.25
CA ARG A 231 20.86 -10.96 -9.34
C ARG A 231 20.33 -11.26 -7.95
N VAL A 232 19.27 -10.54 -7.62
CA VAL A 232 18.51 -10.69 -6.38
C VAL A 232 17.58 -11.89 -6.51
N TYR A 233 17.14 -12.22 -7.72
CA TYR A 233 16.13 -13.24 -8.01
C TYR A 233 16.56 -14.18 -9.14
N GLY A 234 16.04 -15.41 -9.14
CA GLY A 234 16.35 -16.46 -10.13
C GLY A 234 17.44 -17.41 -9.64
N ASP A 235 18.22 -17.97 -10.57
CA ASP A 235 19.39 -18.79 -10.22
C ASP A 235 20.35 -18.02 -9.30
N GLY A 236 21.02 -18.75 -8.39
CA GLY A 236 21.97 -18.14 -7.46
C GLY A 236 23.05 -17.34 -8.20
N TYR A 237 23.51 -16.24 -7.60
CA TYR A 237 24.54 -15.37 -8.20
C TYR A 237 25.77 -16.13 -8.69
N ILE A 238 26.22 -17.12 -7.93
CA ILE A 238 27.38 -17.95 -8.30
C ILE A 238 27.12 -18.73 -9.59
N ASP A 239 25.94 -19.32 -9.75
CA ASP A 239 25.60 -20.05 -10.97
C ASP A 239 25.58 -19.12 -12.19
N HIS A 240 25.07 -17.89 -11.99
CA HIS A 240 25.11 -16.85 -13.00
C HIS A 240 26.54 -16.42 -13.36
N ALA A 241 27.36 -16.10 -12.37
CA ALA A 241 28.76 -15.72 -12.57
C ALA A 241 29.57 -16.84 -13.24
N VAL A 242 29.35 -18.10 -12.87
CA VAL A 242 29.95 -19.28 -13.50
C VAL A 242 29.55 -19.37 -14.97
N ARG A 243 28.28 -19.16 -15.32
CA ARG A 243 27.85 -19.16 -16.74
C ARG A 243 28.55 -18.07 -17.56
N VAL A 244 28.63 -16.85 -17.02
CA VAL A 244 29.31 -15.73 -17.68
C VAL A 244 30.80 -16.03 -17.85
N LEU A 245 31.47 -16.47 -16.78
CA LEU A 245 32.89 -16.81 -16.81
C LEU A 245 33.19 -17.98 -17.76
N ASN A 246 32.30 -18.99 -17.83
CA ASN A 246 32.46 -20.11 -18.75
C ASN A 246 32.39 -19.66 -20.22
N ARG A 247 31.58 -18.64 -20.54
CA ARG A 247 31.52 -18.05 -21.88
C ARG A 247 32.82 -17.35 -22.27
N ILE A 248 33.46 -16.65 -21.33
CA ILE A 248 34.68 -15.86 -21.59
C ILE A 248 35.99 -16.60 -21.24
N ALA A 249 35.90 -17.78 -20.62
CA ALA A 249 37.04 -18.62 -20.24
C ALA A 249 37.95 -19.02 -21.41
N PRO A 250 37.47 -19.23 -22.66
CA PRO A 250 38.37 -19.47 -23.79
C PRO A 250 39.33 -18.30 -24.06
N ASP A 251 38.89 -17.07 -23.78
CA ASP A 251 39.56 -15.84 -24.21
C ASP A 251 40.59 -15.29 -23.20
N ALA A 252 40.57 -15.75 -21.94
CA ALA A 252 41.52 -15.29 -20.91
C ALA A 252 41.86 -16.35 -19.84
N ASP A 253 43.15 -16.45 -19.47
CA ASP A 253 43.61 -17.27 -18.33
C ASP A 253 43.04 -16.80 -16.99
N ALA A 254 42.87 -15.48 -16.83
CA ALA A 254 42.22 -14.91 -15.65
C ALA A 254 40.79 -15.46 -15.51
N ALA A 255 40.02 -15.51 -16.59
CA ALA A 255 38.66 -16.03 -16.59
C ALA A 255 38.63 -17.52 -16.22
N ARG A 256 39.57 -18.33 -16.73
CA ARG A 256 39.71 -19.75 -16.34
C ARG A 256 40.01 -19.90 -14.84
N THR A 257 40.88 -19.06 -14.31
CA THR A 257 41.23 -19.06 -12.88
C THR A 257 40.02 -18.71 -12.01
N TYR A 258 39.29 -17.65 -12.36
CA TYR A 258 38.06 -17.28 -11.67
C TYR A 258 36.98 -18.36 -11.75
N LEU A 259 36.79 -18.95 -12.92
CA LEU A 259 35.84 -20.05 -13.12
C LEU A 259 36.18 -21.25 -12.22
N SER A 260 37.46 -21.63 -12.13
CA SER A 260 37.92 -22.70 -11.25
C SER A 260 37.63 -22.38 -9.78
N ASN A 261 37.93 -21.15 -9.33
CA ASN A 261 37.68 -20.72 -7.96
C ASN A 261 36.17 -20.74 -7.61
N LEU A 262 35.31 -20.26 -8.51
CA LEU A 262 33.85 -20.30 -8.29
C LEU A 262 33.31 -21.73 -8.32
N GLY A 263 33.86 -22.60 -9.17
CA GLY A 263 33.54 -24.03 -9.18
C GLY A 263 33.92 -24.73 -7.88
N GLU A 264 35.06 -24.39 -7.28
CA GLU A 264 35.47 -24.90 -5.96
C GLU A 264 34.51 -24.41 -4.87
N ILE A 265 34.08 -23.14 -4.91
CA ILE A 265 33.06 -22.61 -3.98
C ILE A 265 31.75 -23.40 -4.11
N GLN A 266 31.26 -23.69 -5.33
CA GLN A 266 30.06 -24.50 -5.54
C GLN A 266 30.19 -25.89 -4.92
N GLN A 267 31.35 -26.55 -5.12
CA GLN A 267 31.63 -27.86 -4.52
C GLN A 267 31.62 -27.79 -2.99
N ILE A 268 32.26 -26.79 -2.38
CA ILE A 268 32.27 -26.59 -0.92
C ILE A 268 30.86 -26.37 -0.37
N LEU A 269 30.05 -25.55 -1.02
CA LEU A 269 28.67 -25.27 -0.59
C LEU A 269 27.81 -26.54 -0.59
N SER A 270 27.94 -27.36 -1.64
CA SER A 270 27.23 -28.64 -1.79
C SER A 270 27.79 -29.79 -0.93
N GLY A 271 28.99 -29.64 -0.37
CA GLY A 271 29.65 -30.68 0.41
C GLY A 271 29.01 -30.94 1.77
N THR A 272 29.50 -31.98 2.47
CA THR A 272 29.00 -32.42 3.78
C THR A 272 29.78 -31.83 4.96
N ASP A 273 30.78 -30.98 4.71
CA ASP A 273 31.55 -30.32 5.76
C ASP A 273 30.68 -29.46 6.68
N SER A 274 31.13 -29.25 7.91
CA SER A 274 30.46 -28.32 8.83
C SER A 274 30.46 -26.89 8.28
N VAL A 275 29.49 -26.09 8.71
CA VAL A 275 29.33 -24.70 8.22
C VAL A 275 30.59 -23.86 8.47
N ILE A 276 31.25 -24.08 9.62
CA ILE A 276 32.50 -23.39 9.98
C ILE A 276 33.61 -23.76 9.00
N VAL A 277 33.75 -25.05 8.67
CA VAL A 277 34.76 -25.54 7.72
C VAL A 277 34.48 -24.99 6.32
N LYS A 278 33.23 -25.04 5.86
CA LYS A 278 32.80 -24.45 4.58
C LYS A 278 33.18 -22.97 4.51
N ASN A 279 32.86 -22.20 5.55
CA ASN A 279 33.16 -20.77 5.60
C ASN A 279 34.66 -20.50 5.53
N ASN A 280 35.47 -21.24 6.28
CA ASN A 280 36.93 -21.06 6.29
C ASN A 280 37.56 -21.38 4.94
N LYS A 281 37.14 -22.46 4.27
CA LYS A 281 37.60 -22.80 2.91
C LYS A 281 37.23 -21.68 1.92
N ILE A 282 35.99 -21.20 1.96
CA ILE A 282 35.52 -20.11 1.11
C ILE A 282 36.30 -18.81 1.41
N ALA A 283 36.59 -18.50 2.68
CA ALA A 283 37.38 -17.34 3.06
C ALA A 283 38.77 -17.34 2.41
N MET A 284 39.42 -18.50 2.32
CA MET A 284 40.73 -18.62 1.66
C MET A 284 40.64 -18.34 0.15
N ILE A 285 39.58 -18.82 -0.50
CA ILE A 285 39.34 -18.56 -1.92
C ILE A 285 39.03 -17.07 -2.14
N LEU A 286 38.16 -16.48 -1.32
CA LEU A 286 37.81 -15.07 -1.39
C LEU A 286 39.03 -14.17 -1.20
N LYS A 287 39.95 -14.50 -0.30
CA LYS A 287 41.20 -13.73 -0.12
C LYS A 287 42.00 -13.61 -1.41
N ASN A 288 42.03 -14.67 -2.20
CA ASN A 288 42.72 -14.68 -3.48
C ASN A 288 41.92 -13.91 -4.56
N LEU A 289 40.59 -13.89 -4.47
CA LEU A 289 39.70 -13.24 -5.43
C LEU A 289 39.58 -11.72 -5.24
N THR A 290 39.46 -11.26 -3.99
CA THR A 290 39.10 -9.87 -3.65
C THR A 290 40.24 -9.09 -3.00
N GLY A 291 41.36 -9.74 -2.66
CA GLY A 291 42.52 -9.11 -1.99
C GLY A 291 42.33 -8.83 -0.50
N GLU A 292 41.10 -8.52 -0.07
CA GLU A 292 40.70 -8.35 1.33
C GLU A 292 39.56 -9.28 1.71
N VAL A 293 39.57 -9.76 2.96
CA VAL A 293 38.50 -10.59 3.52
C VAL A 293 38.09 -9.99 4.86
N SER A 294 36.82 -9.60 4.97
CA SER A 294 36.23 -9.18 6.23
C SER A 294 36.16 -10.34 7.21
N GLU A 295 36.37 -10.08 8.50
CA GLU A 295 36.13 -11.10 9.53
C GLU A 295 34.62 -11.35 9.66
N GLY A 296 34.18 -12.61 9.58
CA GLY A 296 32.77 -12.96 9.81
C GLY A 296 32.30 -14.18 9.04
N THR A 297 30.98 -14.28 8.90
CA THR A 297 30.29 -15.31 8.10
C THR A 297 30.05 -14.80 6.68
N PHE A 298 30.40 -15.63 5.69
CA PHE A 298 30.10 -15.44 4.27
C PHE A 298 28.86 -16.24 3.84
N LEU A 299 28.28 -17.00 4.78
CA LEU A 299 27.29 -18.02 4.51
C LEU A 299 25.94 -17.63 5.07
N GLN A 300 24.92 -18.09 4.36
CA GLN A 300 23.55 -18.14 4.78
C GLN A 300 23.11 -19.61 4.79
N VAL A 301 22.47 -20.02 5.88
CA VAL A 301 22.04 -21.40 6.08
C VAL A 301 20.55 -21.42 6.39
N ASP A 302 19.81 -22.31 5.74
CA ASP A 302 18.42 -22.61 6.06
C ASP A 302 18.34 -24.10 6.49
N TYR A 303 17.69 -24.38 7.63
CA TYR A 303 17.54 -25.74 8.17
C TYR A 303 16.15 -26.29 7.87
N PHE A 304 16.06 -27.54 7.43
CA PHE A 304 14.83 -28.15 6.95
C PHE A 304 14.56 -29.51 7.57
N ARG A 305 13.28 -29.89 7.61
CA ARG A 305 12.81 -31.27 7.81
C ARG A 305 11.86 -31.65 6.68
N GLN A 306 12.00 -32.89 6.21
CA GLN A 306 11.01 -33.52 5.33
C GLN A 306 10.25 -34.59 6.10
N GLY A 307 8.96 -34.72 5.81
CA GLY A 307 8.11 -35.78 6.36
C GLY A 307 7.26 -36.39 5.25
N ALA A 308 7.26 -37.71 5.13
CA ALA A 308 6.49 -38.40 4.10
C ALA A 308 4.96 -38.21 4.25
N ASN A 309 4.46 -37.92 5.46
CA ASN A 309 3.02 -37.74 5.75
C ASN A 309 2.81 -36.72 6.90
N ALA A 310 3.21 -35.47 6.71
CA ALA A 310 3.02 -34.40 7.70
C ALA A 310 1.72 -33.63 7.44
N THR A 311 0.69 -33.81 8.28
CA THR A 311 -0.63 -33.17 8.15
C THR A 311 -1.07 -32.42 9.41
N LEU A 312 -1.82 -31.32 9.24
CA LEU A 312 -2.54 -30.61 10.28
C LEU A 312 -4.06 -30.73 10.05
N ASP A 313 -4.82 -30.95 11.12
CA ASP A 313 -6.29 -31.09 11.07
C ASP A 313 -6.97 -29.79 10.60
N GLU A 314 -7.82 -29.88 9.57
CA GLU A 314 -8.60 -28.79 9.00
C GLU A 314 -9.51 -28.08 10.02
N ALA A 315 -9.91 -28.77 11.10
CA ALA A 315 -10.70 -28.21 12.18
C ALA A 315 -9.99 -27.02 12.88
N TYR A 316 -8.65 -26.98 12.89
CA TYR A 316 -7.90 -25.83 13.39
C TYR A 316 -8.05 -24.62 12.47
N THR A 317 -7.97 -24.83 11.15
CA THR A 317 -8.11 -23.76 10.16
C THR A 317 -9.53 -23.22 10.08
N ASP A 318 -10.55 -24.05 10.28
CA ASP A 318 -11.94 -23.60 10.34
C ASP A 318 -12.19 -22.63 11.52
N LYS A 319 -11.69 -23.00 12.72
CA LYS A 319 -11.76 -22.12 13.91
C LYS A 319 -11.01 -20.81 13.69
N LEU A 320 -9.82 -20.88 13.07
CA LEU A 320 -9.06 -19.68 12.72
C LEU A 320 -9.83 -18.80 11.74
N LEU A 321 -10.52 -19.37 10.75
CA LEU A 321 -11.29 -18.61 9.77
C LEU A 321 -12.44 -17.82 10.41
N ASP A 322 -13.18 -18.44 11.33
CA ASP A 322 -14.23 -17.76 12.11
C ASP A 322 -13.65 -16.63 12.98
N ALA A 323 -12.49 -16.85 13.61
CA ALA A 323 -11.79 -15.83 14.38
C ALA A 323 -11.28 -14.66 13.51
N ILE A 324 -10.78 -14.95 12.31
CA ILE A 324 -10.31 -13.96 11.33
C ILE A 324 -11.49 -13.14 10.80
N ASP A 325 -12.64 -13.77 10.52
CA ASP A 325 -13.86 -13.07 10.12
C ASP A 325 -14.30 -12.07 11.21
N MET A 326 -14.30 -12.52 12.47
CA MET A 326 -14.56 -11.64 13.60
C MET A 326 -13.56 -10.48 13.70
N LEU A 327 -12.26 -10.74 13.57
CA LEU A 327 -11.23 -9.70 13.58
C LEU A 327 -11.40 -8.71 12.41
N ASN A 328 -11.72 -9.21 11.21
CA ASN A 328 -12.02 -8.36 10.07
C ASN A 328 -13.16 -7.38 10.39
N ASN A 329 -14.17 -7.80 11.14
CA ASN A 329 -15.29 -6.92 11.48
C ASN A 329 -14.97 -5.86 12.55
N ILE A 330 -13.92 -6.04 13.36
CA ILE A 330 -13.61 -5.11 14.46
C ILE A 330 -12.32 -4.31 14.25
N THR A 331 -11.42 -4.76 13.38
CA THR A 331 -10.16 -4.06 13.12
C THR A 331 -10.42 -2.90 12.14
N PRO A 332 -10.11 -1.63 12.51
CA PRO A 332 -10.22 -0.50 11.60
C PRO A 332 -9.15 -0.59 10.50
N ARG A 333 -9.42 0.01 9.34
CA ARG A 333 -8.43 0.06 8.25
C ARG A 333 -7.27 0.99 8.63
N HIS A 334 -6.05 0.50 8.48
CA HIS A 334 -4.86 1.32 8.71
C HIS A 334 -4.74 2.41 7.63
N ARG A 335 -4.64 3.68 8.06
CA ARG A 335 -4.43 4.83 7.18
C ARG A 335 -2.96 5.22 7.17
N HIS A 336 -2.34 5.09 5.99
CA HIS A 336 -0.94 5.47 5.78
C HIS A 336 -0.83 6.98 5.58
N GLY A 337 -0.48 7.70 6.64
CA GLY A 337 -0.40 9.17 6.63
C GLY A 337 0.49 9.72 5.51
N ASP A 338 1.63 9.05 5.21
CA ASP A 338 2.50 9.45 4.09
C ASP A 338 1.80 9.31 2.73
N LEU A 339 1.05 8.23 2.52
CA LEU A 339 0.34 7.96 1.27
C LEU A 339 -0.86 8.91 1.10
N GLU A 340 -1.61 9.17 2.17
CA GLU A 340 -2.73 10.12 2.16
C GLU A 340 -2.25 11.56 1.89
N ASN A 341 -1.16 11.97 2.55
CA ASN A 341 -0.53 13.26 2.30
C ASN A 341 -0.02 13.37 0.86
N PHE A 342 0.60 12.30 0.34
CA PHE A 342 1.02 12.24 -1.05
C PHE A 342 -0.18 12.38 -2.00
N ILE A 343 -1.26 11.63 -1.77
CA ILE A 343 -2.49 11.69 -2.58
C ILE A 343 -3.05 13.11 -2.60
N LYS A 344 -3.14 13.76 -1.44
CA LYS A 344 -3.61 15.14 -1.30
C LYS A 344 -2.74 16.11 -2.10
N ARG A 345 -1.42 16.04 -1.95
CA ARG A 345 -0.45 16.91 -2.63
C ARG A 345 -0.44 16.68 -4.15
N PHE A 346 -0.57 15.43 -4.58
CA PHE A 346 -0.66 15.08 -5.99
C PHE A 346 -1.93 15.64 -6.62
N LYS A 347 -3.11 15.43 -6.00
CA LYS A 347 -4.36 16.04 -6.47
C LYS A 347 -4.30 17.57 -6.52
N GLN A 348 -3.62 18.19 -5.57
CA GLN A 348 -3.46 19.64 -5.53
C GLN A 348 -2.58 20.17 -6.67
N ARG A 349 -1.55 19.43 -7.07
CA ARG A 349 -0.57 19.88 -8.08
C ARG A 349 -0.87 19.39 -9.50
N TYR A 350 -1.31 18.15 -9.63
CA TYR A 350 -1.46 17.44 -10.90
C TYR A 350 -2.91 17.06 -11.18
N HIS A 351 -3.84 17.28 -10.24
CA HIS A 351 -5.24 16.88 -10.39
C HIS A 351 -5.38 15.38 -10.71
N GLU A 352 -6.06 15.03 -11.79
CA GLU A 352 -6.23 13.63 -12.25
C GLU A 352 -5.21 13.24 -13.34
N GLN A 353 -4.21 14.08 -13.62
CA GLN A 353 -3.20 13.83 -14.64
C GLN A 353 -2.42 12.53 -14.39
N GLU A 354 -2.05 11.88 -15.49
CA GLU A 354 -1.04 10.83 -15.49
C GLU A 354 0.36 11.48 -15.56
N ILE A 355 1.14 11.35 -14.48
CA ILE A 355 2.51 11.90 -14.37
C ILE A 355 3.50 10.75 -14.31
N PRO A 356 4.66 10.80 -15.00
CA PRO A 356 5.68 9.77 -14.87
C PRO A 356 6.06 9.53 -13.41
N LEU A 357 6.05 8.27 -12.97
CA LEU A 357 6.25 7.88 -11.57
C LEU A 357 7.53 8.51 -10.99
N MET A 358 8.64 8.39 -11.73
CA MET A 358 9.94 8.92 -11.31
C MET A 358 9.93 10.44 -11.18
N GLN A 359 9.17 11.15 -12.01
CA GLN A 359 8.99 12.60 -11.92
C GLN A 359 8.14 12.99 -10.71
N ALA A 360 7.04 12.27 -10.44
CA ALA A 360 6.16 12.58 -9.30
C ALA A 360 6.89 12.40 -7.95
N LEU A 361 7.74 11.37 -7.85
CA LEU A 361 8.52 11.06 -6.64
C LEU A 361 9.82 11.88 -6.51
N ASP A 362 10.17 12.69 -7.52
CA ASP A 362 11.33 13.56 -7.45
C ASP A 362 11.15 14.67 -6.40
N GLN A 363 12.20 14.97 -5.64
CA GLN A 363 12.12 15.93 -4.53
C GLN A 363 12.16 17.39 -4.99
N GLU A 364 12.79 17.67 -6.14
CA GLU A 364 12.99 19.04 -6.60
C GLU A 364 11.87 19.48 -7.53
N THR A 365 11.47 18.58 -8.43
CA THR A 365 10.52 18.90 -9.50
C THR A 365 9.15 18.26 -9.31
N GLY A 366 9.11 17.14 -8.61
CA GLY A 366 7.91 16.42 -8.22
C GLY A 366 7.31 16.93 -6.91
N ILE A 367 6.66 16.02 -6.20
CA ILE A 367 6.18 16.23 -4.84
C ILE A 367 6.97 15.40 -3.81
N GLY A 368 7.84 14.48 -4.23
CA GLY A 368 8.61 13.64 -3.33
C GLY A 368 7.74 12.68 -2.49
N TYR A 369 8.37 11.74 -1.78
CA TYR A 369 7.69 10.81 -0.89
C TYR A 369 8.49 10.51 0.37
N GLY A 370 7.83 10.44 1.53
CA GLY A 370 8.42 9.96 2.79
C GLY A 370 9.46 10.87 3.48
N ASN A 371 9.57 12.14 3.10
CA ASN A 371 10.59 13.09 3.58
C ASN A 371 10.17 13.99 4.76
N GLU A 372 8.92 13.89 5.22
CA GLU A 372 8.48 14.73 6.33
C GLU A 372 9.04 14.20 7.65
N ARG A 373 9.54 15.12 8.49
CA ARG A 373 9.89 14.77 9.88
C ARG A 373 8.65 14.14 10.49
N LYS A 374 8.74 12.87 10.93
CA LYS A 374 7.70 12.24 11.75
C LYS A 374 7.33 13.24 12.84
N GLU A 375 6.18 13.89 12.72
CA GLU A 375 5.60 14.59 13.86
C GLU A 375 5.57 13.55 14.98
N LYS A 376 6.03 13.93 16.18
CA LYS A 376 5.92 13.03 17.33
C LYS A 376 4.48 12.56 17.35
N LEU A 377 4.27 11.24 17.25
CA LEU A 377 2.95 10.62 17.35
C LEU A 377 2.23 11.33 18.51
N LYS A 378 1.12 11.99 18.19
CA LYS A 378 0.27 12.57 19.22
C LYS A 378 -0.08 11.43 20.20
N PRO A 379 -0.20 11.71 21.51
CA PRO A 379 -0.64 10.70 22.46
C PRO A 379 -1.88 10.00 21.92
N ALA A 380 -1.92 8.67 21.98
CA ALA A 380 -3.06 7.91 21.50
C ALA A 380 -4.34 8.39 22.21
N ASP A 381 -5.27 8.97 21.45
CA ASP A 381 -6.60 9.31 21.93
C ASP A 381 -7.51 8.11 21.71
N ILE A 382 -8.23 7.67 22.76
CA ILE A 382 -9.17 6.56 22.67
C ILE A 382 -10.31 6.86 21.68
N ASN A 383 -10.59 8.14 21.45
CA ASN A 383 -11.58 8.63 20.48
C ASN A 383 -10.99 8.84 19.07
N GLY A 384 -9.69 8.59 18.88
CA GLY A 384 -9.06 8.68 17.56
C GLY A 384 -9.40 7.50 16.64
N ASP A 385 -9.01 7.63 15.37
CA ASP A 385 -9.28 6.67 14.27
C ASP A 385 -8.66 5.28 14.48
N GLY A 386 -7.86 5.07 15.53
CA GLY A 386 -7.16 3.82 15.83
C GLY A 386 -7.95 2.78 16.62
N TYR A 387 -9.16 3.10 17.09
CA TYR A 387 -9.98 2.21 17.93
C TYR A 387 -11.44 2.21 17.46
N SER A 388 -11.94 1.05 17.02
CA SER A 388 -13.36 0.86 16.69
C SER A 388 -14.25 0.82 17.94
N ALA A 389 -15.56 1.00 17.79
CA ALA A 389 -16.54 0.87 18.87
C ALA A 389 -16.43 -0.49 19.60
N ALA A 390 -16.22 -1.58 18.87
CA ALA A 390 -16.00 -2.90 19.45
C ALA A 390 -14.71 -2.98 20.29
N VAL A 391 -13.61 -2.39 19.82
CA VAL A 391 -12.35 -2.33 20.58
C VAL A 391 -12.49 -1.41 21.80
N ARG A 392 -13.19 -0.27 21.69
CA ARG A 392 -13.49 0.61 22.83
C ARG A 392 -14.35 -0.09 23.88
N TRP A 393 -15.35 -0.87 23.46
CA TRP A 393 -16.14 -1.70 24.36
C TRP A 393 -15.25 -2.70 25.10
N LEU A 394 -14.34 -3.36 24.39
CA LEU A 394 -13.41 -4.33 24.98
C LEU A 394 -12.45 -3.67 25.97
N ILE A 395 -11.89 -2.50 25.63
CA ILE A 395 -11.08 -1.68 26.55
C ILE A 395 -11.89 -1.36 27.81
N SER A 396 -13.15 -0.95 27.67
CA SER A 396 -14.05 -0.71 28.80
C SER A 396 -14.27 -1.97 29.65
N GLN A 397 -14.45 -3.14 29.02
CA GLN A 397 -14.59 -4.40 29.76
C GLN A 397 -13.34 -4.72 30.57
N VAL A 398 -12.14 -4.51 30.00
CA VAL A 398 -10.87 -4.75 30.69
C VAL A 398 -10.71 -3.77 31.86
N VAL A 399 -10.92 -2.48 31.63
CA VAL A 399 -10.77 -1.42 32.65
C VAL A 399 -11.77 -1.60 33.81
N ASN A 400 -13.01 -1.94 33.51
CA ASN A 400 -14.08 -2.08 34.53
C ASN A 400 -14.04 -3.43 35.26
N ASN A 401 -13.29 -4.42 34.79
CA ASN A 401 -13.22 -5.76 35.39
C ASN A 401 -11.77 -6.21 35.61
N PRO A 402 -10.96 -5.48 36.41
CA PRO A 402 -9.51 -5.71 36.55
C PRO A 402 -9.13 -7.08 37.14
N GLY A 403 -10.06 -7.80 37.76
CA GLY A 403 -9.84 -9.14 38.32
C GLY A 403 -10.22 -10.30 37.40
N LYS A 404 -10.72 -10.03 36.20
CA LYS A 404 -11.14 -11.07 35.25
C LYS A 404 -9.91 -11.74 34.64
N GLU A 405 -9.92 -13.07 34.54
CA GLU A 405 -8.80 -13.86 34.02
C GLU A 405 -8.94 -14.15 32.52
N VAL A 406 -10.18 -14.37 32.06
CA VAL A 406 -10.50 -14.63 30.64
C VAL A 406 -11.75 -13.84 30.23
N ILE A 407 -11.69 -13.19 29.07
CA ILE A 407 -12.83 -12.59 28.38
C ILE A 407 -13.13 -13.39 27.13
N ASN A 408 -14.31 -14.04 27.11
CA ASN A 408 -14.87 -14.61 25.88
C ASN A 408 -15.64 -13.53 25.14
N LEU A 409 -15.22 -13.22 23.92
CA LEU A 409 -15.89 -12.25 23.06
C LEU A 409 -17.22 -12.85 22.55
N PRO A 410 -18.35 -12.16 22.73
CA PRO A 410 -19.63 -12.66 22.26
C PRO A 410 -19.74 -12.52 20.73
N LYS A 411 -20.48 -13.43 20.07
CA LYS A 411 -20.75 -13.34 18.62
C LYS A 411 -21.44 -12.03 18.22
N THR A 412 -22.25 -11.46 19.12
CA THR A 412 -22.93 -10.17 18.92
C THR A 412 -21.99 -8.97 18.92
N LEU A 413 -20.70 -9.13 19.24
CA LEU A 413 -19.73 -8.03 19.19
C LEU A 413 -19.52 -7.53 17.75
N VAL A 414 -19.75 -8.39 16.74
CA VAL A 414 -19.82 -8.00 15.32
C VAL A 414 -20.93 -6.97 15.08
N ASP A 415 -22.06 -7.07 15.79
CA ASP A 415 -23.19 -6.14 15.65
C ASP A 415 -22.91 -4.76 16.26
N VAL A 416 -21.80 -4.62 17.00
CA VAL A 416 -21.30 -3.38 17.62
C VAL A 416 -20.14 -2.79 16.81
N ALA A 417 -19.79 -3.39 15.68
CA ALA A 417 -18.81 -2.85 14.74
C ALA A 417 -19.32 -1.52 14.15
N ASP A 418 -18.41 -0.55 13.98
CA ASP A 418 -18.77 0.73 13.35
C ASP A 418 -19.18 0.50 11.89
N ALA A 419 -20.20 1.24 11.43
CA ALA A 419 -20.61 1.28 10.02
C ALA A 419 -19.45 1.68 9.08
N ASP A 420 -18.47 2.43 9.59
CA ASP A 420 -17.30 2.94 8.87
C ASP A 420 -16.14 1.91 8.77
N ILE A 421 -16.34 0.65 9.18
CA ILE A 421 -15.34 -0.41 9.05
C ILE A 421 -15.43 -1.03 7.66
N GLU A 422 -14.56 -0.61 6.75
CA GLU A 422 -14.41 -1.28 5.47
C GLU A 422 -13.95 -2.74 5.64
N HIS A 423 -14.51 -3.69 4.89
CA HIS A 423 -14.24 -5.13 5.04
C HIS A 423 -13.22 -5.71 4.05
N ASP A 424 -12.58 -4.87 3.22
CA ASP A 424 -11.70 -5.33 2.15
C ASP A 424 -10.39 -5.90 2.71
N LEU A 425 -10.28 -7.23 2.66
CA LEU A 425 -9.03 -7.97 2.87
C LEU A 425 -8.26 -8.10 1.55
N PRO A 426 -6.91 -8.19 1.60
CA PRO A 426 -6.12 -8.38 0.40
C PRO A 426 -6.39 -9.76 -0.22
N PRO A 427 -6.03 -9.96 -1.50
CA PRO A 427 -6.22 -11.24 -2.20
C PRO A 427 -5.55 -12.43 -1.52
N SER A 428 -4.40 -12.21 -0.86
CA SER A 428 -3.76 -13.20 -0.01
C SER A 428 -2.98 -12.55 1.12
N PHE A 429 -2.87 -13.23 2.26
CA PHE A 429 -2.09 -12.78 3.43
C PHE A 429 -1.72 -13.95 4.36
N SER A 430 -0.73 -13.72 5.24
CA SER A 430 -0.20 -14.74 6.15
C SER A 430 -0.98 -14.82 7.46
N VAL A 431 -1.09 -16.02 8.03
CA VAL A 431 -1.70 -16.28 9.33
C VAL A 431 -0.72 -17.10 10.17
N THR A 432 -0.23 -16.52 11.26
CA THR A 432 0.71 -17.17 12.18
C THR A 432 -0.02 -17.58 13.45
N PHE A 433 0.10 -18.83 13.85
CA PHE A 433 -0.57 -19.36 15.04
C PHE A 433 0.24 -20.46 15.74
N ARG A 434 -0.06 -20.68 17.02
CA ARG A 434 0.52 -21.75 17.84
C ARG A 434 -0.59 -22.65 18.38
N ILE A 435 -0.31 -23.93 18.55
CA ILE A 435 -1.23 -24.93 19.13
C ILE A 435 -0.57 -25.54 20.37
N SER A 436 -1.28 -25.59 21.49
CA SER A 436 -0.81 -26.27 22.71
C SER A 436 -1.04 -27.77 22.66
N ASN A 437 -0.25 -28.53 23.42
CA ASN A 437 -0.35 -29.98 23.54
C ASN A 437 -1.16 -30.42 24.77
N ASP A 438 -2.19 -29.66 25.12
CA ASP A 438 -3.10 -29.99 26.21
C ASP A 438 -4.15 -31.03 25.75
N ASP A 439 -4.81 -31.73 26.67
CA ASP A 439 -5.90 -32.68 26.34
C ASP A 439 -7.01 -32.01 25.51
N GLU A 440 -7.24 -30.71 25.77
CA GLU A 440 -7.99 -29.80 24.91
C GLU A 440 -7.04 -28.74 24.33
N PRO A 441 -6.59 -28.88 23.06
CA PRO A 441 -5.62 -27.98 22.46
C PRO A 441 -6.09 -26.52 22.43
N LEU A 442 -5.27 -25.61 22.94
CA LEU A 442 -5.46 -24.17 22.85
C LEU A 442 -4.86 -23.67 21.53
N ILE A 443 -5.60 -22.84 20.80
CA ILE A 443 -5.16 -22.20 19.57
C ILE A 443 -4.86 -20.74 19.88
N TYR A 444 -3.62 -20.30 19.67
CA TYR A 444 -3.24 -18.89 19.79
C TYR A 444 -2.99 -18.30 18.41
N LEU A 445 -3.83 -17.35 18.01
CA LEU A 445 -3.64 -16.55 16.82
C LEU A 445 -2.64 -15.43 17.12
N GLU A 446 -1.40 -15.61 16.69
CA GLU A 446 -0.28 -14.74 17.03
C GLU A 446 -0.24 -13.51 16.13
N HIS A 447 -0.37 -13.71 14.81
CA HIS A 447 -0.44 -12.64 13.82
C HIS A 447 -1.37 -13.02 12.68
N CYS A 448 -2.13 -12.05 12.17
CA CYS A 448 -3.01 -12.23 11.02
C CYS A 448 -2.92 -11.02 10.09
N GLY A 449 -2.55 -11.24 8.83
CA GLY A 449 -2.39 -10.19 7.83
C GLY A 449 -1.06 -10.29 7.09
N ARG A 450 -0.46 -9.15 6.75
CA ARG A 450 0.77 -9.02 5.95
C ARG A 450 0.59 -9.53 4.51
N PRO A 451 -0.07 -8.76 3.63
CA PRO A 451 -0.02 -9.03 2.21
C PRO A 451 1.41 -8.91 1.68
N THR A 452 1.83 -9.63 0.64
CA THR A 452 1.18 -10.80 0.03
C THR A 452 1.43 -12.03 0.90
N GLY A 453 0.58 -13.06 0.79
CA GLY A 453 0.76 -14.33 1.49
C GLY A 453 2.08 -15.05 1.19
N THR A 454 2.78 -14.67 0.13
CA THR A 454 4.10 -15.23 -0.22
C THR A 454 5.24 -14.77 0.68
N ALA A 455 5.06 -13.69 1.46
CA ALA A 455 6.15 -12.98 2.15
C ALA A 455 7.01 -13.88 3.06
N MET A 456 6.38 -14.84 3.73
CA MET A 456 7.04 -15.72 4.71
C MET A 456 7.61 -17.01 4.12
N PHE A 457 7.29 -17.33 2.86
CA PHE A 457 7.62 -18.60 2.20
C PHE A 457 8.69 -18.43 1.10
N SER A 458 8.71 -17.26 0.48
CA SER A 458 9.43 -16.95 -0.76
C SER A 458 10.95 -17.14 -0.71
N ARG A 459 11.59 -16.95 0.45
CA ARG A 459 13.02 -17.22 0.67
C ARG A 459 13.32 -18.73 0.62
N LEU A 460 12.38 -19.54 1.11
CA LEU A 460 12.53 -20.99 1.24
C LEU A 460 12.14 -21.74 -0.03
N SER A 461 11.33 -21.14 -0.90
CA SER A 461 10.90 -21.73 -2.17
C SER A 461 12.01 -21.91 -3.20
N ASN A 462 13.14 -21.20 -3.09
CA ASN A 462 14.30 -21.47 -3.96
C ASN A 462 15.04 -22.75 -3.57
N THR A 463 14.87 -23.20 -2.33
CA THR A 463 15.62 -24.33 -1.76
C THR A 463 14.77 -25.57 -1.64
N GLU A 464 13.46 -25.43 -1.38
CA GLU A 464 12.56 -26.56 -1.15
C GLU A 464 11.30 -26.52 -2.01
N LYS A 465 11.04 -27.62 -2.71
CA LYS A 465 9.97 -27.73 -3.71
C LYS A 465 8.57 -27.52 -3.13
N SER A 466 8.32 -28.02 -1.92
CA SER A 466 7.01 -27.88 -1.27
C SER A 466 6.67 -26.40 -1.00
N PHE A 467 7.64 -25.59 -0.57
CA PHE A 467 7.42 -24.15 -0.41
C PHE A 467 7.26 -23.44 -1.75
N LYS A 468 7.94 -23.89 -2.81
CA LYS A 468 7.73 -23.37 -4.16
C LYS A 468 6.28 -23.55 -4.64
N GLN A 469 5.70 -24.73 -4.42
CA GLN A 469 4.32 -25.01 -4.79
C GLN A 469 3.33 -24.06 -4.11
N ILE A 470 3.49 -23.84 -2.80
CA ILE A 470 2.67 -22.88 -2.04
C ILE A 470 2.77 -21.48 -2.64
N VAL A 471 3.99 -21.02 -2.95
CA VAL A 471 4.21 -19.68 -3.49
C VAL A 471 3.64 -19.52 -4.90
N ASP A 472 3.79 -20.53 -5.76
CA ASP A 472 3.24 -20.53 -7.12
C ASP A 472 1.70 -20.47 -7.08
N GLU A 473 1.06 -21.27 -6.22
CA GLU A 473 -0.40 -21.27 -6.01
C GLU A 473 -0.93 -19.89 -5.60
N ILE A 474 -0.23 -19.22 -4.69
CA ILE A 474 -0.59 -17.85 -4.25
C ILE A 474 -0.38 -16.86 -5.39
N ALA A 475 0.72 -16.97 -6.13
CA ALA A 475 1.03 -16.07 -7.23
C ALA A 475 -0.03 -16.14 -8.34
N GLU A 476 -0.46 -17.36 -8.70
CA GLU A 476 -1.54 -17.61 -9.66
C GLU A 476 -2.88 -17.04 -9.18
N THR A 477 -3.23 -17.27 -7.91
CA THR A 477 -4.48 -16.76 -7.31
C THR A 477 -4.54 -15.24 -7.39
N GLU A 478 -3.46 -14.55 -7.02
CA GLU A 478 -3.42 -13.09 -7.08
C GLU A 478 -3.44 -12.56 -8.52
N SER A 479 -2.71 -13.20 -9.46
CA SER A 479 -2.77 -12.84 -10.88
C SER A 479 -4.17 -12.98 -11.46
N TYR A 480 -4.91 -14.03 -11.06
CA TYR A 480 -6.30 -14.22 -11.45
C TYR A 480 -7.24 -13.13 -10.90
N ILE A 481 -7.02 -12.70 -9.66
CA ILE A 481 -7.86 -11.71 -8.97
C ILE A 481 -7.66 -10.29 -9.53
N TYR A 482 -6.42 -9.96 -9.90
CA TYR A 482 -6.05 -8.63 -10.41
C TYR A 482 -6.26 -8.46 -11.93
N ASP A 483 -6.52 -9.52 -12.67
CA ASP A 483 -6.84 -9.47 -14.11
C ASP A 483 -7.99 -8.47 -14.40
N PRO A 484 -7.85 -7.52 -15.35
CA PRO A 484 -6.84 -7.45 -16.43
C PRO A 484 -5.55 -6.68 -16.13
N ALA A 485 -5.30 -6.27 -14.88
CA ALA A 485 -4.03 -5.66 -14.49
C ALA A 485 -2.90 -6.69 -14.42
N LEU A 486 -1.67 -6.20 -14.55
CA LEU A 486 -0.46 -7.02 -14.45
C LEU A 486 0.12 -6.89 -13.05
N VAL A 487 0.34 -8.02 -12.39
CA VAL A 487 1.01 -8.09 -11.10
C VAL A 487 2.52 -8.11 -11.33
N ALA A 488 3.22 -7.07 -10.87
CA ALA A 488 4.65 -6.91 -11.07
C ALA A 488 5.40 -6.96 -9.75
N GLU A 489 6.41 -7.82 -9.67
CA GLU A 489 7.26 -7.99 -8.50
C GLU A 489 8.32 -6.91 -8.44
N ILE A 490 8.36 -6.15 -7.34
CA ILE A 490 9.34 -5.08 -7.17
C ILE A 490 10.67 -5.67 -6.72
N ILE A 491 11.71 -5.49 -7.53
CA ILE A 491 13.05 -6.03 -7.28
C ILE A 491 13.89 -4.96 -6.59
N HIS A 492 14.32 -5.24 -5.37
CA HIS A 492 15.15 -4.33 -4.58
C HIS A 492 16.19 -5.12 -3.79
N THR A 493 17.45 -4.72 -3.92
CA THR A 493 18.57 -5.13 -3.05
C THR A 493 18.60 -4.23 -1.82
N PRO A 494 18.26 -4.73 -0.62
CA PRO A 494 18.30 -3.92 0.60
C PRO A 494 19.73 -3.66 1.09
N ALA A 495 19.90 -2.64 1.92
CA ALA A 495 21.11 -2.43 2.73
C ALA A 495 21.25 -3.53 3.79
N ASP A 496 22.49 -3.97 4.03
CA ASP A 496 22.87 -4.82 5.16
C ASP A 496 22.34 -6.28 5.12
N SER A 497 22.28 -6.94 6.30
CA SER A 497 21.87 -8.34 6.50
C SER A 497 20.44 -8.64 6.07
N LEU A 498 19.64 -7.62 5.75
CA LEU A 498 18.30 -7.75 5.18
C LEU A 498 18.29 -8.43 3.81
N GLY A 499 19.43 -8.41 3.10
CA GLY A 499 19.59 -9.17 1.86
C GLY A 499 19.36 -10.67 2.05
N ASN A 500 19.56 -11.21 3.26
CA ASN A 500 19.31 -12.62 3.55
C ASN A 500 17.82 -12.99 3.42
N PHE A 501 16.89 -12.03 3.33
CA PHE A 501 15.46 -12.29 3.10
C PHE A 501 15.05 -12.25 1.64
N THR A 502 16.04 -12.22 0.73
CA THR A 502 15.78 -12.11 -0.70
C THR A 502 15.19 -13.41 -1.26
N PRO A 503 14.01 -13.37 -1.90
CA PRO A 503 13.34 -14.56 -2.41
C PRO A 503 13.68 -14.94 -3.85
N GLY A 504 13.01 -15.99 -4.36
CA GLY A 504 12.84 -16.21 -5.80
C GLY A 504 11.79 -15.25 -6.37
N ALA A 505 11.86 -14.98 -7.67
CA ALA A 505 10.78 -14.24 -8.31
C ALA A 505 9.68 -15.26 -8.61
N PHE A 506 8.40 -14.91 -8.47
CA PHE A 506 7.28 -15.83 -8.74
C PHE A 506 6.22 -15.24 -9.67
N ARG A 507 6.41 -13.98 -10.09
CA ARG A 507 5.51 -13.30 -11.03
C ARG A 507 6.05 -13.31 -12.45
N ASN A 508 5.13 -13.28 -13.41
CA ASN A 508 5.44 -13.15 -14.84
C ASN A 508 6.08 -11.80 -15.18
N TYR A 509 5.82 -10.78 -14.36
CA TYR A 509 6.35 -9.43 -14.51
C TYR A 509 7.25 -9.03 -13.34
N GLN A 510 8.37 -8.38 -13.63
CA GLN A 510 9.29 -7.83 -12.63
C GLN A 510 9.53 -6.33 -12.89
N ALA A 511 9.66 -5.54 -11.83
CA ALA A 511 9.94 -4.11 -11.89
C ALA A 511 11.20 -3.79 -11.07
N PRO A 512 12.39 -3.75 -11.70
CA PRO A 512 13.64 -3.46 -11.00
C PRO A 512 13.73 -2.05 -10.46
N ALA A 513 13.76 -1.92 -9.13
CA ALA A 513 14.13 -0.70 -8.42
C ALA A 513 15.64 -0.64 -8.18
N THR A 514 16.28 -1.77 -7.86
CA THR A 514 17.74 -1.95 -7.82
C THR A 514 18.11 -3.40 -8.20
N GLY A 515 19.31 -3.60 -8.77
CA GLY A 515 19.83 -4.91 -9.20
C GLY A 515 19.41 -5.34 -10.61
N ALA A 516 20.07 -6.37 -11.14
CA ALA A 516 19.81 -6.90 -12.48
C ALA A 516 18.58 -7.81 -12.56
N ASP A 517 18.00 -7.89 -13.77
CA ASP A 517 16.88 -8.74 -14.13
C ASP A 517 17.25 -10.22 -14.21
N GLY A 518 16.32 -11.09 -13.82
CA GLY A 518 16.34 -12.51 -14.20
C GLY A 518 15.95 -12.68 -15.68
N GLN A 519 16.61 -13.59 -16.40
CA GLN A 519 16.55 -13.72 -17.87
C GLN A 519 15.22 -14.23 -18.47
N ASP A 520 14.25 -14.66 -17.67
CA ASP A 520 13.07 -15.40 -18.17
C ASP A 520 11.72 -14.67 -17.99
N ARG A 521 11.72 -13.37 -17.67
CA ARG A 521 10.49 -12.66 -17.26
C ARG A 521 10.31 -11.33 -17.96
N ALA A 522 9.05 -10.97 -18.21
CA ALA A 522 8.71 -9.68 -18.77
C ALA A 522 9.03 -8.58 -17.77
N GLU A 523 9.64 -7.50 -18.24
CA GLU A 523 10.02 -6.39 -17.39
C GLU A 523 9.02 -5.24 -17.50
N VAL A 524 8.77 -4.60 -16.36
CA VAL A 524 8.08 -3.32 -16.25
C VAL A 524 9.11 -2.29 -15.82
N ASN A 525 9.57 -1.47 -16.77
CA ASN A 525 10.51 -0.40 -16.48
C ASN A 525 9.83 0.68 -15.60
N LEU A 526 10.44 1.06 -14.49
CA LEU A 526 9.89 2.10 -13.60
C LEU A 526 9.76 3.47 -14.29
N GLY A 527 10.60 3.76 -15.28
CA GLY A 527 10.50 4.95 -16.13
C GLY A 527 9.36 4.90 -17.15
N ASP A 528 8.80 3.71 -17.42
CA ASP A 528 7.61 3.51 -18.26
C ASP A 528 6.29 3.62 -17.47
N LEU A 529 6.37 3.74 -16.14
CA LEU A 529 5.19 3.84 -15.28
C LEU A 529 4.67 5.27 -15.20
N MET A 530 3.41 5.43 -15.51
CA MET A 530 2.61 6.63 -15.26
C MET A 530 1.81 6.45 -13.97
N LEU A 531 1.79 7.48 -13.15
CA LEU A 531 1.04 7.57 -11.90
C LEU A 531 -0.14 8.52 -12.09
N ALA A 532 -1.33 8.07 -11.75
CA ALA A 532 -2.53 8.88 -11.66
C ALA A 532 -3.23 8.64 -10.32
N ILE A 533 -4.12 9.56 -9.94
CA ILE A 533 -5.00 9.39 -8.79
C ILE A 533 -6.44 9.44 -9.27
N LYS A 534 -7.16 8.34 -9.03
CA LYS A 534 -8.58 8.20 -9.33
C LYS A 534 -9.36 8.02 -8.04
N GLY A 535 -10.30 8.91 -7.74
CA GLY A 535 -10.88 8.92 -6.40
C GLY A 535 -9.76 9.12 -5.38
N ASN A 536 -9.61 8.23 -4.39
CA ASN A 536 -8.47 8.21 -3.46
C ASN A 536 -7.51 7.05 -3.71
N GLU A 537 -7.50 6.48 -4.92
CA GLU A 537 -6.66 5.34 -5.29
C GLU A 537 -5.50 5.78 -6.19
N ILE A 538 -4.30 5.28 -5.91
CA ILE A 538 -3.14 5.44 -6.77
C ILE A 538 -3.20 4.36 -7.85
N VAL A 539 -3.17 4.81 -9.10
CA VAL A 539 -3.19 3.95 -10.28
C VAL A 539 -1.84 4.07 -10.99
N LEU A 540 -1.18 2.94 -11.17
CA LEU A 540 0.06 2.83 -11.96
C LEU A 540 -0.29 2.18 -13.31
N ARG A 541 0.11 2.79 -14.42
CA ARG A 541 -0.07 2.26 -15.78
C ARG A 541 1.27 2.22 -16.49
N SER A 542 1.60 1.10 -17.12
CA SER A 542 2.74 1.03 -18.05
C SER A 542 2.33 1.61 -19.40
N VAL A 543 3.12 2.54 -19.94
CA VAL A 543 2.85 3.10 -21.28
C VAL A 543 3.04 2.03 -22.35
N SER A 544 4.15 1.30 -22.31
CA SER A 544 4.48 0.27 -23.30
C SER A 544 3.50 -0.91 -23.33
N LEU A 545 3.01 -1.36 -22.17
CA LEU A 545 2.07 -2.48 -22.06
C LEU A 545 0.60 -2.03 -22.13
N ASN A 546 0.35 -0.73 -21.93
CA ASN A 546 -0.97 -0.11 -21.81
C ASN A 546 -1.91 -0.84 -20.82
N ARG A 547 -1.34 -1.33 -19.71
CA ARG A 547 -2.10 -1.98 -18.64
C ARG A 547 -1.78 -1.39 -17.28
N ARG A 548 -2.75 -1.49 -16.38
CA ARG A 548 -2.55 -1.18 -14.95
C ARG A 548 -1.54 -2.16 -14.36
N ILE A 549 -0.64 -1.66 -13.52
CA ILE A 549 0.40 -2.42 -12.82
C ILE A 549 0.07 -2.45 -11.33
N ILE A 550 0.04 -3.64 -10.75
CA ILE A 550 -0.10 -3.86 -9.31
C ILE A 550 1.28 -4.24 -8.74
N PRO A 551 1.91 -3.36 -7.95
CA PRO A 551 3.22 -3.65 -7.37
C PRO A 551 3.06 -4.66 -6.23
N VAL A 552 3.89 -5.71 -6.22
CA VAL A 552 3.97 -6.67 -5.11
C VAL A 552 5.39 -6.83 -4.61
N ILE A 553 5.51 -7.12 -3.32
CA ILE A 553 6.78 -7.38 -2.63
C ILE A 553 6.61 -8.69 -1.89
N THR A 554 7.49 -9.64 -2.19
CA THR A 554 7.42 -11.01 -1.74
C THR A 554 8.40 -11.31 -0.61
N ASN A 555 9.17 -10.34 -0.12
CA ASN A 555 10.05 -10.51 1.05
C ASN A 555 9.36 -10.09 2.36
N ALA A 556 9.80 -10.66 3.49
CA ALA A 556 9.33 -10.32 4.83
C ALA A 556 10.09 -9.14 5.48
N GLY A 557 10.94 -8.44 4.72
CA GLY A 557 11.79 -7.37 5.21
C GLY A 557 11.01 -6.10 5.57
N ASN A 558 11.48 -5.39 6.60
CA ASN A 558 10.90 -4.10 6.95
C ASN A 558 11.39 -3.01 5.97
N TYR A 559 10.56 -2.67 5.00
CA TYR A 559 10.86 -1.68 3.96
C TYR A 559 10.94 -0.24 4.50
N GLY A 560 10.54 0.04 5.75
CA GLY A 560 10.60 1.37 6.35
C GLY A 560 12.00 1.81 6.79
N LEU A 561 12.97 0.90 6.83
CA LEU A 561 14.35 1.16 7.24
C LEU A 561 15.25 1.36 6.02
N ASN A 562 15.83 2.56 5.88
CA ASN A 562 16.88 2.90 4.89
C ASN A 562 16.55 2.56 3.43
N SER A 563 15.29 2.61 3.01
CA SER A 563 14.87 2.29 1.64
C SER A 563 14.80 3.50 0.71
N LEU A 564 14.91 3.23 -0.59
CA LEU A 564 14.70 4.22 -1.64
C LEU A 564 13.26 4.76 -1.63
N PRO A 565 13.03 6.06 -1.87
CA PRO A 565 11.69 6.64 -1.90
C PRO A 565 10.72 5.91 -2.83
N VAL A 566 11.19 5.46 -4.01
CA VAL A 566 10.38 4.68 -4.96
C VAL A 566 10.03 3.29 -4.44
N TYR A 567 10.96 2.60 -3.77
CA TYR A 567 10.69 1.29 -3.17
C TYR A 567 9.69 1.42 -2.01
N ARG A 568 9.88 2.41 -1.13
CA ARG A 568 8.95 2.71 -0.03
C ARG A 568 7.57 3.07 -0.57
N PHE A 569 7.50 3.95 -1.57
CA PHE A 569 6.24 4.34 -2.22
C PHE A 569 5.49 3.13 -2.78
N LEU A 570 6.16 2.28 -3.58
CA LEU A 570 5.54 1.08 -4.14
C LEU A 570 5.14 0.07 -3.05
N SER A 571 5.89 0.00 -1.94
CA SER A 571 5.56 -0.81 -0.77
C SER A 571 4.28 -0.34 -0.08
N ASP A 572 4.06 0.96 0.01
CA ASP A 572 2.86 1.54 0.62
C ASP A 572 1.66 1.45 -0.34
N VAL A 573 1.87 1.68 -1.66
CA VAL A 573 0.85 1.52 -2.70
C VAL A 573 0.32 0.09 -2.76
N LYS A 574 1.18 -0.93 -2.60
CA LYS A 574 0.77 -2.34 -2.51
C LYS A 574 -0.34 -2.56 -1.47
N GLN A 575 -0.33 -1.77 -0.41
CA GLN A 575 -1.20 -1.94 0.73
C GLN A 575 -2.40 -0.99 0.70
N GLN A 576 -2.58 -0.25 -0.39
CA GLN A 576 -3.77 0.57 -0.59
C GLN A 576 -5.01 -0.33 -0.74
N GLY A 577 -6.15 0.19 -0.32
CA GLY A 577 -7.45 -0.45 -0.55
C GLY A 577 -7.78 -1.66 0.33
N ALA A 578 -6.90 -2.07 1.26
CA ALA A 578 -7.14 -3.27 2.07
C ALA A 578 -6.61 -3.14 3.52
N LYS A 579 -7.12 -3.98 4.41
CA LYS A 579 -6.56 -4.16 5.77
C LYS A 579 -5.24 -4.91 5.71
N GLN A 580 -4.26 -4.38 6.42
CA GLN A 580 -2.90 -4.91 6.42
C GLN A 580 -2.68 -5.94 7.51
N GLU A 581 -3.28 -5.67 8.65
CA GLU A 581 -3.18 -6.48 9.85
C GLU A 581 -4.56 -6.54 10.49
N LEU A 582 -4.88 -7.70 11.03
CA LEU A 582 -6.09 -7.97 11.77
C LEU A 582 -5.69 -8.29 13.20
N GLY A 583 -6.31 -7.60 14.14
CA GLY A 583 -5.95 -7.69 15.54
C GLY A 583 -6.73 -6.73 16.42
N ILE A 584 -6.46 -6.82 17.72
CA ILE A 584 -7.09 -6.00 18.76
C ILE A 584 -6.02 -5.04 19.29
N ASN A 585 -6.14 -3.76 18.95
CA ASN A 585 -5.24 -2.74 19.47
C ASN A 585 -5.58 -2.44 20.95
N LEU A 586 -4.67 -2.79 21.86
CA LEU A 586 -4.81 -2.59 23.30
C LEU A 586 -3.69 -1.70 23.88
N ASP A 587 -2.93 -1.00 23.04
CA ASP A 587 -1.72 -0.28 23.45
C ASP A 587 -2.00 0.92 24.38
N ILE A 588 -3.25 1.41 24.42
CA ILE A 588 -3.66 2.49 25.33
C ILE A 588 -3.84 2.04 26.77
N LEU A 589 -4.05 0.74 27.02
CA LEU A 589 -4.39 0.22 28.35
C LEU A 589 -3.42 0.66 29.45
N PRO A 590 -2.08 0.64 29.26
CA PRO A 590 -1.19 1.09 30.31
C PRO A 590 -1.25 2.59 30.61
N THR A 591 -1.59 3.40 29.61
CA THR A 591 -1.79 4.86 29.80
C THR A 591 -3.06 5.13 30.60
N LEU A 592 -4.02 4.21 30.56
CA LEU A 592 -5.22 4.21 31.41
C LEU A 592 -4.99 3.62 32.82
N GLY A 593 -3.75 3.26 33.16
CA GLY A 593 -3.39 2.70 34.47
C GLY A 593 -3.67 1.19 34.60
N VAL A 594 -3.97 0.49 33.50
CA VAL A 594 -4.15 -0.96 33.52
C VAL A 594 -2.78 -1.63 33.61
N THR A 595 -2.61 -2.45 34.65
CA THR A 595 -1.34 -3.15 34.93
C THR A 595 -1.39 -4.64 34.61
N LYS A 596 -2.59 -5.19 34.39
CA LYS A 596 -2.85 -6.60 34.05
C LYS A 596 -4.09 -6.68 33.17
N THR A 597 -4.07 -7.55 32.16
CA THR A 597 -5.18 -7.78 31.24
C THR A 597 -5.55 -9.27 31.20
N PRO A 598 -6.84 -9.62 31.07
CA PRO A 598 -7.27 -11.00 30.87
C PRO A 598 -6.83 -11.56 29.52
N ARG A 599 -6.83 -12.89 29.39
CA ARG A 599 -6.81 -13.57 28.10
C ARG A 599 -8.08 -13.25 27.32
N ILE A 600 -7.97 -12.96 26.03
CA ILE A 600 -9.11 -12.66 25.17
C ILE A 600 -9.31 -13.80 24.18
N VAL A 601 -10.50 -14.38 24.17
CA VAL A 601 -10.83 -15.62 23.44
C VAL A 601 -12.09 -15.41 22.60
N TYR A 602 -12.12 -15.99 21.40
CA TYR A 602 -13.30 -16.08 20.55
C TYR A 602 -13.43 -17.49 20.00
N GLU A 603 -14.55 -18.18 20.27
CA GLU A 603 -14.83 -19.55 19.81
C GLU A 603 -13.66 -20.55 20.02
N GLY A 604 -12.94 -20.42 21.13
CA GLY A 604 -11.81 -21.28 21.48
C GLY A 604 -10.46 -20.87 20.87
N VAL A 605 -10.41 -19.79 20.09
CA VAL A 605 -9.16 -19.17 19.60
C VAL A 605 -8.77 -18.01 20.51
N ILE A 606 -7.55 -18.02 21.01
CA ILE A 606 -6.95 -16.93 21.80
C ILE A 606 -6.50 -15.83 20.84
N LEU A 607 -7.09 -14.65 20.98
CA LEU A 607 -6.80 -13.46 20.16
C LEU A 607 -5.81 -12.50 20.83
N ALA A 608 -5.76 -12.52 22.16
CA ALA A 608 -4.74 -11.81 22.94
C ALA A 608 -4.41 -12.58 24.21
N LEU A 609 -3.12 -12.75 24.47
CA LEU A 609 -2.62 -13.37 25.70
C LEU A 609 -2.86 -12.46 26.90
N LYS A 610 -3.11 -13.08 28.05
CA LYS A 610 -3.08 -12.40 29.35
C LYS A 610 -1.73 -11.69 29.51
N THR A 611 -1.76 -10.39 29.74
CA THR A 611 -0.58 -9.53 29.70
C THR A 611 -0.45 -8.69 30.98
N TRP A 612 0.77 -8.58 31.52
CA TRP A 612 1.15 -7.71 32.63
C TRP A 612 2.02 -6.57 32.12
N TYR A 613 1.68 -5.36 32.55
CA TYR A 613 2.39 -4.12 32.23
C TYR A 613 3.10 -3.62 33.49
N ILE A 614 4.42 -3.79 33.52
CA ILE A 614 5.25 -3.46 34.68
C ILE A 614 6.05 -2.19 34.39
N ASN A 615 5.94 -1.19 35.25
CA ASN A 615 6.75 0.03 35.13
C ASN A 615 8.22 -0.29 35.43
N ASN A 616 9.14 0.32 34.69
CA ASN A 616 10.58 0.17 34.90
C ASN A 616 11.02 0.47 36.34
N ALA A 617 10.35 1.39 37.05
CA ALA A 617 10.64 1.65 38.46
C ALA A 617 10.52 0.38 39.33
N ALA A 618 9.45 -0.40 39.16
CA ALA A 618 9.25 -1.65 39.90
C ALA A 618 10.29 -2.71 39.55
N VAL A 619 10.76 -2.74 38.30
CA VAL A 619 11.84 -3.65 37.86
C VAL A 619 13.19 -3.25 38.47
N LEU A 620 13.47 -1.94 38.56
CA LEU A 620 14.69 -1.44 39.20
C LEU A 620 14.69 -1.70 40.71
N GLU A 621 13.54 -1.54 41.37
CA GLU A 621 13.36 -1.91 42.78
C GLU A 621 13.60 -3.40 43.00
N LEU A 622 13.04 -4.26 42.14
CA LEU A 622 13.30 -5.70 42.17
C LEU A 622 14.79 -6.00 42.01
N GLN A 623 15.48 -5.37 41.04
CA GLN A 623 16.91 -5.57 40.80
C GLN A 623 17.78 -5.20 42.03
N GLN A 624 17.40 -4.17 42.78
CA GLN A 624 18.09 -3.79 44.02
C GLN A 624 17.78 -4.78 45.15
N ALA A 625 16.51 -5.19 45.29
CA ALA A 625 16.08 -6.09 46.35
C ALA A 625 16.69 -7.49 46.20
N ILE A 626 16.72 -8.06 45.00
CA ILE A 626 17.31 -9.39 44.75
C ILE A 626 18.82 -9.44 44.94
N ALA A 627 19.51 -8.30 44.89
CA ALA A 627 20.95 -8.23 45.17
C ALA A 627 21.23 -8.39 46.68
N ASN A 628 20.25 -8.09 47.54
CA ASN A 628 20.33 -8.24 48.99
C ASN A 628 19.79 -9.61 49.44
N ASP A 629 18.55 -9.94 49.06
CA ASP A 629 17.89 -11.22 49.36
C ASP A 629 17.04 -11.65 48.17
N TYR A 630 17.58 -12.57 47.37
CA TYR A 630 16.94 -13.04 46.14
C TYR A 630 15.59 -13.70 46.41
N TYR A 631 15.52 -14.65 47.34
CA TYR A 631 14.33 -15.51 47.50
C TYR A 631 13.14 -14.72 48.03
N THR A 632 13.35 -13.93 49.09
CA THR A 632 12.28 -13.13 49.68
C THR A 632 11.77 -12.06 48.71
N ALA A 633 12.68 -11.33 48.04
CA ALA A 633 12.29 -10.29 47.09
C ALA A 633 11.57 -10.86 45.87
N TRP A 634 12.01 -12.01 45.36
CA TRP A 634 11.39 -12.66 44.22
C TRP A 634 10.00 -13.21 44.54
N GLU A 635 9.84 -13.87 45.69
CA GLU A 635 8.54 -14.36 46.15
C GLU A 635 7.54 -13.21 46.35
N GLN A 636 7.98 -12.10 46.96
CA GLN A 636 7.15 -10.90 47.10
C GLN A 636 6.71 -10.33 45.74
N PHE A 637 7.62 -10.31 44.77
CA PHE A 637 7.32 -9.83 43.42
C PHE A 637 6.31 -10.71 42.69
N LEU A 638 6.49 -12.05 42.73
CA LEU A 638 5.55 -13.00 42.14
C LEU A 638 4.14 -12.85 42.77
N ASN A 639 4.07 -12.74 44.09
CA ASN A 639 2.81 -12.60 44.82
C ASN A 639 2.12 -11.26 44.53
N TYR A 640 2.87 -10.16 44.47
CA TYR A 640 2.31 -8.83 44.17
C TYR A 640 1.71 -8.76 42.76
N TRP A 641 2.43 -9.29 41.76
CA TRP A 641 1.99 -9.26 40.36
C TRP A 641 1.09 -10.44 39.98
N GLN A 642 0.91 -11.41 40.88
CA GLN A 642 0.21 -12.69 40.62
C GLN A 642 0.73 -13.37 39.35
N LEU A 643 2.05 -13.45 39.22
CA LEU A 643 2.69 -14.07 38.06
C LEU A 643 2.60 -15.60 38.16
N PRO A 644 2.33 -16.30 37.05
CA PRO A 644 2.35 -17.76 37.01
C PRO A 644 3.77 -18.32 37.16
N ASP A 645 3.87 -19.63 37.36
CA ASP A 645 5.16 -20.34 37.42
C ASP A 645 5.97 -20.22 36.13
N ILE A 646 5.30 -20.00 34.99
CA ILE A 646 5.93 -19.78 33.70
C ILE A 646 5.26 -18.58 33.03
N PHE A 647 6.06 -17.58 32.68
CA PHE A 647 5.62 -16.41 31.92
C PHE A 647 6.62 -16.07 30.83
N VAL A 648 6.22 -15.22 29.90
CA VAL A 648 7.02 -14.83 28.74
C VAL A 648 7.30 -13.33 28.82
N TYR A 649 8.57 -12.92 28.84
CA TYR A 649 8.96 -11.53 28.63
C TYR A 649 8.96 -11.24 27.13
N THR A 650 8.33 -10.14 26.69
CA THR A 650 8.25 -9.76 25.27
C THR A 650 8.84 -8.38 25.02
N ASP A 651 9.74 -8.25 24.03
CA ASP A 651 10.34 -6.98 23.61
C ASP A 651 10.51 -6.90 22.08
N ALA A 652 9.62 -6.14 21.42
CA ALA A 652 9.55 -6.01 19.96
C ALA A 652 9.59 -7.38 19.27
N ASP A 653 10.77 -7.82 18.83
CA ASP A 653 11.02 -9.07 18.11
C ASP A 653 11.71 -10.14 18.98
N ASN A 654 11.68 -10.05 20.31
CA ASN A 654 12.29 -11.05 21.19
C ASN A 654 11.36 -11.46 22.33
N GLU A 655 11.13 -12.75 22.48
CA GLU A 655 10.52 -13.37 23.65
C GLU A 655 11.60 -14.07 24.51
N LEU A 656 11.35 -14.12 25.82
CA LEU A 656 12.10 -14.98 26.75
C LEU A 656 11.12 -15.70 27.67
N ILE A 657 11.17 -17.03 27.70
CA ILE A 657 10.42 -17.84 28.66
C ILE A 657 11.12 -17.74 30.02
N VAL A 658 10.36 -17.52 31.08
CA VAL A 658 10.88 -17.42 32.44
C VAL A 658 10.12 -18.38 33.33
N HIS A 659 10.82 -19.40 33.82
CA HIS A 659 10.35 -20.24 34.90
C HIS A 659 10.66 -19.54 36.23
N SER A 660 9.64 -19.40 37.09
CA SER A 660 9.73 -18.76 38.40
C SER A 660 10.79 -19.40 39.31
N ASN A 661 11.07 -20.69 39.09
CA ASN A 661 12.07 -21.46 39.83
C ASN A 661 13.49 -21.44 39.23
N SER A 662 13.71 -20.81 38.07
CA SER A 662 15.04 -20.66 37.46
C SER A 662 15.66 -19.29 37.77
N ARG A 663 16.59 -19.24 38.73
CA ARG A 663 17.36 -18.02 39.01
C ARG A 663 18.05 -17.49 37.76
N LEU A 664 18.56 -18.37 36.90
CA LEU A 664 19.30 -17.99 35.71
C LEU A 664 18.40 -17.27 34.69
N GLU A 665 17.20 -17.79 34.44
CA GLU A 665 16.22 -17.15 33.55
C GLU A 665 15.69 -15.84 34.14
N VAL A 666 15.46 -15.81 35.46
CA VAL A 666 15.05 -14.59 36.17
C VAL A 666 16.08 -13.47 35.98
N VAL A 667 17.36 -13.76 36.21
CA VAL A 667 18.42 -12.77 35.99
C VAL A 667 18.59 -12.44 34.50
N ALA A 668 18.35 -13.40 33.60
CA ALA A 668 18.46 -13.20 32.16
C ALA A 668 17.45 -12.16 31.66
N TRP A 669 16.17 -12.31 31.98
CA TRP A 669 15.15 -11.35 31.55
C TRP A 669 15.34 -9.98 32.23
N LEU A 670 15.68 -9.95 33.52
CA LEU A 670 15.92 -8.68 34.23
C LEU A 670 17.04 -7.88 33.59
N SER A 671 18.11 -8.56 33.16
CA SER A 671 19.23 -7.89 32.51
C SER A 671 18.89 -7.28 31.13
N CYS A 672 17.79 -7.71 30.49
CA CYS A 672 17.28 -7.15 29.25
C CYS A 672 16.47 -5.85 29.45
N CYS A 673 15.96 -5.60 30.66
CA CYS A 673 15.02 -4.50 30.94
C CYS A 673 15.67 -3.10 31.09
N LYS A 674 17.00 -2.99 31.18
CA LYS A 674 17.74 -1.80 31.68
C LYS A 674 17.54 -0.46 30.94
N LYS A 675 16.81 -0.40 29.83
CA LYS A 675 16.63 0.82 29.00
C LYS A 675 15.18 1.13 28.60
N LYS A 676 14.20 0.40 29.14
CA LYS A 676 12.79 0.51 28.72
C LYS A 676 11.99 1.35 29.71
N GLN A 677 11.00 2.10 29.24
CA GLN A 677 10.08 2.82 30.14
C GLN A 677 9.02 1.87 30.74
N GLN A 678 8.68 0.82 30.02
CA GLN A 678 7.69 -0.18 30.40
C GLN A 678 8.18 -1.58 30.00
N VAL A 679 7.88 -2.56 30.84
CA VAL A 679 8.14 -3.99 30.62
C VAL A 679 6.81 -4.70 30.43
N VAL A 680 6.76 -5.58 29.42
CA VAL A 680 5.57 -6.36 29.08
C VAL A 680 5.87 -7.84 29.32
N LEU A 681 5.08 -8.47 30.18
CA LEU A 681 5.09 -9.92 30.39
C LEU A 681 3.77 -10.51 29.90
N LYS A 682 3.79 -11.69 29.30
CA LYS A 682 2.62 -12.42 28.83
C LYS A 682 2.55 -13.80 29.46
N GLU A 683 1.37 -14.41 29.46
CA GLU A 683 1.22 -15.79 29.88
C GLU A 683 1.89 -16.74 28.89
N TYR A 684 2.33 -17.88 29.40
CA TYR A 684 2.78 -19.00 28.58
C TYR A 684 1.58 -19.86 28.15
N ILE A 685 1.50 -20.24 26.86
CA ILE A 685 0.36 -20.96 26.28
C ILE A 685 0.50 -22.49 26.40
N GLY A 686 -0.04 -23.10 27.46
CA GLY A 686 -0.16 -24.55 27.73
C GLY A 686 0.73 -25.06 28.89
N SER A 687 0.93 -26.38 29.05
CA SER A 687 1.76 -26.98 30.12
C SER A 687 3.28 -26.97 29.85
N SER A 688 4.16 -27.16 30.84
CA SER A 688 5.64 -27.06 30.67
C SER A 688 6.30 -28.02 29.65
N ASN A 689 5.55 -28.95 29.04
CA ASN A 689 6.00 -29.96 28.06
C ASN A 689 5.47 -29.71 26.62
N ASN A 690 5.34 -28.44 26.26
CA ASN A 690 4.18 -27.95 25.53
C ASN A 690 4.09 -28.12 24.01
N ILE A 691 4.95 -28.89 23.36
CA ILE A 691 5.06 -28.79 21.91
C ILE A 691 5.28 -30.16 21.29
N ILE A 692 4.24 -31.01 21.23
CA ILE A 692 4.45 -32.35 20.67
C ILE A 692 3.19 -32.91 20.01
N LEU A 693 3.26 -33.11 18.70
CA LEU A 693 2.52 -34.17 18.02
C LEU A 693 3.48 -35.36 17.91
N LYS A 694 3.17 -36.44 18.64
CA LYS A 694 4.11 -37.53 18.97
C LYS A 694 4.54 -38.38 17.77
N LYS A 695 5.84 -38.70 17.70
CA LYS A 695 6.34 -40.03 17.29
C LYS A 695 7.07 -40.67 18.48
N LYS A 696 7.12 -42.00 18.54
CA LYS A 696 7.52 -42.77 19.72
C LYS A 696 9.02 -42.71 20.08
N ASP A 697 9.88 -42.23 19.17
CA ASP A 697 11.35 -42.33 19.30
C ASP A 697 12.17 -41.09 18.85
N GLU A 698 11.57 -39.89 18.69
CA GLU A 698 12.31 -38.69 18.24
C GLU A 698 12.17 -37.46 19.16
N LYS A 699 13.23 -36.61 19.15
CA LYS A 699 13.35 -35.37 19.94
C LYS A 699 12.50 -34.22 19.33
N THR A 700 11.97 -33.42 20.26
CA THR A 700 11.04 -32.27 20.18
C THR A 700 11.27 -31.30 19.01
N VAL A 701 10.18 -30.73 18.46
CA VAL A 701 10.12 -29.92 17.23
C VAL A 701 9.10 -28.79 17.48
N GLY A 702 9.45 -27.51 17.27
CA GLY A 702 8.71 -26.28 17.68
C GLY A 702 7.22 -26.11 17.26
N ASN A 703 6.57 -25.03 17.77
CA ASN A 703 5.10 -24.87 17.88
C ASN A 703 4.45 -23.75 17.02
N GLN A 704 5.17 -23.15 16.08
CA GLN A 704 4.63 -22.03 15.28
C GLN A 704 4.30 -22.50 13.86
N PHE A 705 3.05 -22.32 13.46
CA PHE A 705 2.56 -22.54 12.12
C PHE A 705 2.36 -21.21 11.40
N VAL A 706 2.72 -21.17 10.13
CA VAL A 706 2.43 -20.05 9.23
C VAL A 706 1.63 -20.59 8.06
N ALA A 707 0.36 -20.23 7.99
CA ALA A 707 -0.54 -20.56 6.89
C ALA A 707 -0.82 -19.32 6.01
N VAL A 708 -1.46 -19.54 4.87
CA VAL A 708 -1.89 -18.44 3.97
C VAL A 708 -3.38 -18.54 3.75
N LEU A 709 -4.07 -17.42 3.95
CA LEU A 709 -5.46 -17.27 3.53
C LEU A 709 -5.50 -16.55 2.18
N LYS A 710 -6.28 -17.08 1.24
CA LYS A 710 -6.39 -16.59 -0.14
C LYS A 710 -7.85 -16.47 -0.57
N ARG A 711 -8.15 -15.50 -1.42
CA ARG A 711 -9.50 -15.26 -1.95
C ARG A 711 -9.80 -16.22 -3.10
N GLY A 712 -11.02 -16.75 -3.16
CA GLY A 712 -11.48 -17.71 -4.16
C GLY A 712 -12.28 -17.11 -5.33
N GLU A 713 -12.85 -15.92 -5.17
CA GLU A 713 -13.71 -15.29 -6.19
C GLU A 713 -12.97 -14.19 -6.98
N LYS A 714 -13.33 -14.08 -8.27
CA LYS A 714 -12.80 -13.03 -9.16
C LYS A 714 -13.44 -11.68 -8.83
N THR A 715 -12.62 -10.64 -8.70
CA THR A 715 -13.08 -9.26 -8.57
C THR A 715 -13.84 -8.83 -9.85
N PRO A 716 -14.82 -7.90 -9.79
CA PRO A 716 -15.48 -7.38 -10.98
C PRO A 716 -14.45 -6.86 -12.02
N ALA A 717 -14.61 -7.27 -13.28
CA ALA A 717 -13.62 -7.07 -14.35
C ALA A 717 -13.16 -5.60 -14.56
N ASN A 718 -13.99 -4.63 -14.17
CA ASN A 718 -13.69 -3.21 -14.35
C ASN A 718 -12.84 -2.59 -13.23
N ARG A 719 -12.66 -3.24 -12.05
CA ARG A 719 -11.93 -2.64 -10.91
C ARG A 719 -10.45 -2.36 -11.25
N TYR A 720 -9.86 -3.23 -12.07
CA TYR A 720 -8.44 -3.19 -12.41
C TYR A 720 -8.17 -2.90 -13.90
N ALA A 721 -9.18 -2.43 -14.64
CA ALA A 721 -9.01 -2.02 -16.03
C ALA A 721 -8.03 -0.84 -16.17
N ALA A 722 -7.32 -0.77 -17.30
CA ALA A 722 -6.44 0.32 -17.61
C ALA A 722 -7.22 1.63 -17.81
N THR A 723 -6.62 2.76 -17.41
CA THR A 723 -7.02 4.06 -17.92
C THR A 723 -6.81 4.11 -19.43
N ALA A 724 -7.81 4.58 -20.18
CA ALA A 724 -7.60 4.93 -21.58
C ALA A 724 -6.53 6.05 -21.64
N PRO A 725 -5.46 5.90 -22.43
CA PRO A 725 -4.47 6.95 -22.59
C PRO A 725 -5.14 8.18 -23.22
N MET A 726 -4.81 9.38 -22.73
CA MET A 726 -5.13 10.59 -23.47
C MET A 726 -4.28 10.62 -24.75
N SER A 727 -4.93 10.70 -25.92
CA SER A 727 -4.24 10.78 -27.21
C SER A 727 -4.01 12.24 -27.61
N ALA A 728 -2.77 12.55 -27.99
CA ALA A 728 -2.26 13.73 -28.70
C ALA A 728 -2.61 15.11 -28.08
N ASN A 729 -1.60 15.96 -27.86
CA ASN A 729 -1.71 17.38 -27.46
C ASN A 729 -2.59 18.21 -28.43
N ILE A 730 -3.90 18.00 -28.43
CA ILE A 730 -4.85 18.68 -29.30
C ILE A 730 -5.25 20.00 -28.67
N ALA A 731 -5.41 20.03 -27.34
CA ALA A 731 -5.82 21.22 -26.60
C ALA A 731 -4.69 21.81 -25.73
N LYS A 732 -4.53 23.14 -25.75
CA LYS A 732 -3.66 23.87 -24.81
C LYS A 732 -4.20 23.70 -23.39
N ARG A 733 -3.37 23.20 -22.46
CA ARG A 733 -3.76 22.92 -21.06
C ARG A 733 -3.63 24.12 -20.13
N GLN A 734 -2.49 24.79 -20.18
CA GLN A 734 -2.15 25.89 -19.26
C GLN A 734 -2.23 27.23 -19.99
N PHE A 735 -2.91 28.19 -19.38
CA PHE A 735 -2.97 29.57 -19.83
C PHE A 735 -2.40 30.47 -18.73
N PHE A 736 -1.28 31.13 -19.03
CA PHE A 736 -0.62 32.06 -18.13
C PHE A 736 -1.19 33.47 -18.30
N PRO A 737 -1.06 34.37 -17.31
CA PRO A 737 -1.38 35.78 -17.52
C PRO A 737 -0.61 36.34 -18.74
N GLY A 738 -1.34 36.73 -19.79
CA GLY A 738 -0.77 37.06 -21.09
C GLY A 738 -1.30 36.21 -22.25
N ASP A 739 -1.92 35.06 -21.95
CA ASP A 739 -2.59 34.21 -22.91
C ASP A 739 -4.07 34.62 -23.15
N GLU A 740 -4.78 33.84 -23.95
CA GLU A 740 -6.20 34.02 -24.33
C GLU A 740 -7.17 33.90 -23.14
N TRP A 741 -6.82 33.15 -22.10
CA TRP A 741 -7.60 33.08 -20.86
C TRP A 741 -6.95 33.90 -19.74
N LEU A 742 -7.72 34.83 -19.17
CA LEU A 742 -7.37 35.53 -17.94
C LEU A 742 -8.09 34.89 -16.75
N TYR A 743 -7.31 34.43 -15.76
CA TYR A 743 -7.85 33.82 -14.54
C TYR A 743 -7.57 34.67 -13.30
N VAL A 744 -8.64 34.99 -12.59
CA VAL A 744 -8.65 35.86 -11.42
C VAL A 744 -9.28 35.15 -10.21
N LYS A 745 -8.58 35.15 -9.08
CA LYS A 745 -9.10 34.74 -7.77
C LYS A 745 -9.54 35.97 -6.99
N LEU A 746 -10.83 36.05 -6.66
CA LEU A 746 -11.45 37.11 -5.87
C LEU A 746 -11.77 36.58 -4.46
N TYR A 747 -10.90 36.86 -3.49
CA TYR A 747 -11.06 36.39 -2.12
C TYR A 747 -12.09 37.25 -1.38
N CYS A 748 -13.20 36.62 -0.98
CA CYS A 748 -14.35 37.27 -0.37
C CYS A 748 -15.17 36.29 0.49
N GLY A 749 -15.98 36.82 1.40
CA GLY A 749 -16.83 36.00 2.27
C GLY A 749 -17.95 35.30 1.48
N LEU A 750 -18.45 34.16 1.99
CA LEU A 750 -19.43 33.31 1.28
C LEU A 750 -20.73 34.05 0.93
N LYS A 751 -21.19 34.97 1.79
CA LYS A 751 -22.36 35.84 1.51
C LYS A 751 -22.04 36.92 0.49
N THR A 752 -20.88 37.56 0.62
CA THR A 752 -20.38 38.58 -0.31
C THR A 752 -20.24 38.02 -1.72
N ALA A 753 -19.83 36.75 -1.85
CA ALA A 753 -19.68 36.10 -3.15
C ALA A 753 -20.97 36.11 -3.97
N ASP A 754 -22.15 35.88 -3.37
CA ASP A 754 -23.43 35.93 -4.08
C ASP A 754 -23.68 37.34 -4.67
N ASN A 755 -23.38 38.39 -3.91
CA ASN A 755 -23.48 39.79 -4.37
C ASN A 755 -22.48 40.10 -5.49
N VAL A 756 -21.22 39.65 -5.34
CA VAL A 756 -20.18 39.83 -6.36
C VAL A 756 -20.59 39.15 -7.67
N ILE A 757 -21.12 37.94 -7.61
CA ILE A 757 -21.53 37.16 -8.79
C ILE A 757 -22.80 37.75 -9.41
N GLY A 758 -23.84 37.96 -8.62
CA GLY A 758 -25.14 38.41 -9.10
C GLY A 758 -25.15 39.85 -9.61
N ASN A 759 -24.27 40.71 -9.10
CA ASN A 759 -24.29 42.14 -9.42
C ASN A 759 -23.02 42.58 -10.14
N GLU A 760 -21.88 42.63 -9.45
CA GLU A 760 -20.65 43.22 -9.99
C GLU A 760 -20.11 42.48 -11.22
N LEU A 761 -20.08 41.15 -11.18
CA LEU A 761 -19.61 40.32 -12.30
C LEU A 761 -20.54 40.41 -13.52
N ILE A 762 -21.85 40.51 -13.31
CA ILE A 762 -22.79 40.72 -14.44
C ILE A 762 -22.56 42.08 -15.08
N GLN A 763 -22.44 43.15 -14.30
CA GLN A 763 -22.23 44.49 -14.85
C GLN A 763 -20.88 44.59 -15.57
N LEU A 764 -19.83 44.00 -14.98
CA LEU A 764 -18.53 43.88 -15.62
C LEU A 764 -18.61 43.12 -16.94
N SER A 765 -19.22 41.92 -16.94
CA SER A 765 -19.32 41.10 -18.16
C SER A 765 -20.09 41.80 -19.27
N LYS A 766 -21.23 42.44 -18.96
CA LYS A 766 -21.99 43.25 -19.94
C LYS A 766 -21.13 44.34 -20.58
N LYS A 767 -20.35 45.06 -19.76
CA LYS A 767 -19.45 46.10 -20.26
C LYS A 767 -18.37 45.51 -21.17
N LEU A 768 -17.73 44.42 -20.73
CA LEU A 768 -16.64 43.79 -21.48
C LEU A 768 -17.12 43.20 -22.82
N TYR A 769 -18.32 42.61 -22.85
CA TYR A 769 -18.95 42.15 -24.10
C TYR A 769 -19.30 43.30 -25.04
N HIS A 770 -19.90 44.38 -24.53
CA HIS A 770 -20.26 45.53 -25.35
C HIS A 770 -19.03 46.23 -25.96
N GLU A 771 -17.87 46.14 -25.31
CA GLU A 771 -16.61 46.69 -25.83
C GLU A 771 -15.81 45.68 -26.69
N ASP A 772 -16.38 44.52 -27.03
CA ASP A 772 -15.74 43.43 -27.78
C ASP A 772 -14.39 42.98 -27.19
N LEU A 773 -14.26 43.04 -25.85
CA LEU A 773 -13.02 42.67 -25.16
C LEU A 773 -12.96 41.19 -24.78
N ILE A 774 -14.12 40.55 -24.65
CA ILE A 774 -14.28 39.15 -24.21
C ILE A 774 -15.37 38.49 -25.05
N ASP A 775 -15.31 37.18 -25.19
CA ASP A 775 -16.31 36.36 -25.90
C ASP A 775 -16.93 35.27 -24.99
N GLN A 776 -16.25 34.87 -23.92
CA GLN A 776 -16.70 33.90 -22.93
C GLN A 776 -16.17 34.22 -21.53
N TRP A 777 -16.92 33.82 -20.51
CA TRP A 777 -16.44 33.83 -19.13
C TRP A 777 -17.15 32.78 -18.31
N PHE A 778 -16.55 32.32 -17.23
CA PHE A 778 -17.26 31.52 -16.26
C PHE A 778 -16.65 31.68 -14.88
N TYR A 779 -17.38 31.23 -13.86
CA TYR A 779 -16.88 31.25 -12.50
C TYR A 779 -17.02 29.90 -11.81
N VAL A 780 -16.21 29.70 -10.77
CA VAL A 780 -16.27 28.56 -9.84
C VAL A 780 -16.10 29.08 -8.41
N ARG A 781 -16.80 28.48 -7.45
CA ARG A 781 -16.62 28.79 -6.02
C ARG A 781 -15.59 27.84 -5.42
N HIS A 782 -14.64 28.38 -4.66
CA HIS A 782 -13.56 27.60 -4.05
C HIS A 782 -13.29 28.07 -2.61
N ALA A 783 -12.67 27.21 -1.79
CA ALA A 783 -12.44 27.51 -0.37
C ALA A 783 -11.03 27.24 0.15
N ASP A 784 -10.14 26.63 -0.64
CA ASP A 784 -8.75 26.35 -0.25
C ASP A 784 -7.79 27.30 -1.01
N PRO A 785 -6.93 28.08 -0.32
CA PRO A 785 -6.72 28.12 1.14
C PRO A 785 -7.80 28.89 1.92
N GLU A 786 -8.49 29.82 1.28
CA GLU A 786 -9.60 30.59 1.87
C GLU A 786 -10.75 30.73 0.85
N PRO A 787 -11.99 31.06 1.28
CA PRO A 787 -13.12 31.33 0.38
C PRO A 787 -12.83 32.37 -0.71
N HIS A 788 -13.03 31.99 -1.97
CA HIS A 788 -12.85 32.87 -3.12
C HIS A 788 -13.68 32.45 -4.33
N ILE A 789 -13.89 33.40 -5.24
CA ILE A 789 -14.44 33.16 -6.58
C ILE A 789 -13.26 33.01 -7.55
N ARG A 790 -13.28 31.96 -8.35
CA ARG A 790 -12.38 31.75 -9.48
C ARG A 790 -13.09 32.24 -10.73
N PHE A 791 -12.78 33.44 -11.17
CA PHE A 791 -13.35 34.08 -12.35
C PHE A 791 -12.39 33.91 -13.54
N ARG A 792 -12.86 33.28 -14.61
CA ARG A 792 -12.09 33.01 -15.81
C ARG A 792 -12.74 33.72 -16.98
N VAL A 793 -11.93 34.43 -17.76
CA VAL A 793 -12.39 35.29 -18.86
C VAL A 793 -11.58 34.93 -20.10
N HIS A 794 -12.26 34.57 -21.18
CA HIS A 794 -11.64 34.40 -22.48
C HIS A 794 -11.62 35.75 -23.19
N LEU A 795 -10.44 36.14 -23.64
CA LEU A 795 -10.20 37.43 -24.30
C LEU A 795 -10.49 37.27 -25.78
N ALA A 796 -11.25 38.21 -26.35
CA ALA A 796 -11.43 38.28 -27.80
C ALA A 796 -10.08 38.55 -28.53
N SER A 797 -9.12 39.14 -27.81
CA SER A 797 -7.73 39.30 -28.25
C SER A 797 -6.81 39.49 -27.04
N VAL A 798 -5.60 38.93 -27.08
CA VAL A 798 -4.58 39.14 -26.04
C VAL A 798 -4.27 40.63 -25.83
N PHE A 799 -4.40 41.47 -26.87
CA PHE A 799 -4.22 42.93 -26.75
C PHE A 799 -5.28 43.60 -25.86
N ALA A 800 -6.43 42.97 -25.61
CA ALA A 800 -7.47 43.45 -24.71
C ALA A 800 -7.09 43.32 -23.22
N LEU A 801 -6.08 42.51 -22.89
CA LEU A 801 -5.71 42.13 -21.52
C LEU A 801 -5.60 43.33 -20.58
N GLY A 802 -4.87 44.38 -20.98
CA GLY A 802 -4.70 45.58 -20.15
C GLY A 802 -6.01 46.30 -19.84
N ARG A 803 -6.91 46.41 -20.84
CA ARG A 803 -8.23 47.05 -20.68
C ARG A 803 -9.17 46.20 -19.83
N VAL A 804 -9.11 44.87 -19.96
CA VAL A 804 -9.88 43.94 -19.15
C VAL A 804 -9.45 43.99 -17.68
N ILE A 805 -8.15 43.95 -17.40
CA ILE A 805 -7.60 44.11 -16.03
C ILE A 805 -8.03 45.45 -15.42
N GLN A 806 -7.95 46.55 -16.18
CA GLN A 806 -8.40 47.86 -15.71
C GLN A 806 -9.89 47.87 -15.38
N SER A 807 -10.72 47.23 -16.20
CA SER A 807 -12.17 47.13 -15.97
C SER A 807 -12.49 46.27 -14.74
N ILE A 808 -11.79 45.15 -14.54
CA ILE A 808 -11.87 44.31 -13.34
C ILE A 808 -11.53 45.13 -12.08
N ASN A 809 -10.39 45.82 -12.08
CA ASN A 809 -9.95 46.63 -10.94
C ASN A 809 -10.95 47.74 -10.63
N THR A 810 -11.52 48.37 -11.67
CA THR A 810 -12.51 49.44 -11.52
C THR A 810 -13.80 48.91 -10.91
N ALA A 811 -14.34 47.82 -11.45
CA ALA A 811 -15.58 47.18 -11.00
C ALA A 811 -15.51 46.78 -9.53
N PHE A 812 -14.40 46.18 -9.10
CA PHE A 812 -14.25 45.71 -7.72
C PHE A 812 -13.68 46.75 -6.75
N SER A 813 -13.34 47.97 -7.20
CA SER A 813 -12.62 48.96 -6.38
C SER A 813 -13.35 49.33 -5.08
N ALA A 814 -14.68 49.46 -5.11
CA ALA A 814 -15.50 49.78 -3.94
C ALA A 814 -15.52 48.63 -2.92
N LEU A 815 -15.61 47.39 -3.41
CA LEU A 815 -15.58 46.18 -2.58
C LEU A 815 -14.19 45.94 -1.97
N ILE A 816 -13.12 46.28 -2.69
CA ILE A 816 -11.75 46.24 -2.18
C ILE A 816 -11.54 47.29 -1.09
N LYS A 817 -11.96 48.55 -1.33
CA LYS A 817 -11.85 49.63 -0.33
C LYS A 817 -12.63 49.32 0.95
N SER A 818 -13.79 48.66 0.83
CA SER A 818 -14.60 48.23 1.97
C SER A 818 -14.18 46.89 2.59
N LYS A 819 -13.09 46.26 2.10
CA LYS A 819 -12.58 44.95 2.54
C LYS A 819 -13.55 43.77 2.38
N GLN A 820 -14.60 43.94 1.58
CA GLN A 820 -15.50 42.85 1.19
C GLN A 820 -14.79 41.86 0.25
N ILE A 821 -13.91 42.39 -0.61
CA ILE A 821 -12.88 41.63 -1.30
C ILE A 821 -11.55 42.03 -0.67
N TRP A 822 -10.85 41.12 0.00
CA TRP A 822 -9.59 41.46 0.68
C TRP A 822 -8.35 41.16 -0.17
N LYS A 823 -8.48 40.34 -1.21
CA LYS A 823 -7.38 39.99 -2.11
C LYS A 823 -7.88 39.67 -3.51
N VAL A 824 -7.18 40.19 -4.51
CA VAL A 824 -7.34 39.84 -5.93
C VAL A 824 -6.02 39.27 -6.42
N GLN A 825 -6.04 38.11 -7.06
CA GLN A 825 -4.84 37.43 -7.55
C GLN A 825 -5.05 36.93 -8.97
N PHE A 826 -4.13 37.26 -9.87
CA PHE A 826 -4.05 36.67 -11.20
C PHE A 826 -3.23 35.38 -11.13
N ASP A 827 -3.66 34.34 -11.84
CA ASP A 827 -3.12 32.99 -11.70
C ASP A 827 -3.17 32.23 -13.05
N THR A 828 -2.63 31.01 -13.08
CA THR A 828 -2.63 30.14 -14.26
C THR A 828 -3.93 29.36 -14.36
N TYR A 829 -4.63 29.44 -15.50
CA TYR A 829 -5.77 28.57 -15.77
C TYR A 829 -5.28 27.23 -16.31
N GLU A 830 -5.60 26.15 -15.59
CA GLU A 830 -5.34 24.78 -16.02
C GLU A 830 -6.66 24.08 -16.38
N ARG A 831 -6.76 23.56 -17.61
CA ARG A 831 -7.89 22.75 -18.07
C ARG A 831 -7.85 21.34 -17.48
N GLU A 832 -9.01 20.85 -17.04
CA GLU A 832 -9.24 19.49 -16.50
C GLU A 832 -9.49 18.49 -17.64
N LEU A 833 -8.49 18.29 -18.51
CA LEU A 833 -8.64 17.52 -19.75
C LEU A 833 -8.95 16.03 -19.51
N GLU A 834 -8.48 15.46 -18.39
CA GLU A 834 -8.75 14.07 -18.00
C GLU A 834 -10.24 13.84 -17.76
N ARG A 835 -10.90 14.84 -17.14
CA ARG A 835 -12.30 14.78 -16.75
C ARG A 835 -13.24 15.05 -17.92
N TYR A 836 -12.87 15.97 -18.79
CA TYR A 836 -13.75 16.49 -19.84
C TYR A 836 -13.37 16.08 -21.25
N GLY A 837 -12.17 15.52 -21.48
CA GLY A 837 -11.64 15.15 -22.79
C GLY A 837 -11.01 16.32 -23.55
N GLU A 838 -9.91 16.07 -24.26
CA GLU A 838 -9.22 17.11 -25.04
C GLU A 838 -10.08 17.67 -26.16
N ALA A 839 -10.73 16.79 -26.92
CA ALA A 839 -11.55 17.19 -28.08
C ALA A 839 -12.89 17.84 -27.67
N SER A 840 -13.28 17.76 -26.39
CA SER A 840 -14.54 18.31 -25.86
C SER A 840 -14.38 19.52 -24.96
N ILE A 841 -13.15 19.87 -24.54
CA ILE A 841 -12.95 20.86 -23.48
C ILE A 841 -13.55 22.24 -23.84
N GLU A 842 -13.49 22.65 -25.10
CA GLU A 842 -14.05 23.93 -25.56
C GLU A 842 -15.59 23.92 -25.53
N LEU A 843 -16.22 22.80 -25.88
CA LEU A 843 -17.66 22.62 -25.72
C LEU A 843 -18.06 22.68 -24.24
N VAL A 844 -17.28 22.05 -23.36
CA VAL A 844 -17.48 22.09 -21.91
C VAL A 844 -17.34 23.52 -21.36
N GLU A 845 -16.36 24.29 -21.82
CA GLU A 845 -16.20 25.70 -21.45
C GLU A 845 -17.41 26.55 -21.90
N GLN A 846 -18.01 26.23 -23.05
CA GLN A 846 -19.26 26.84 -23.49
C GLN A 846 -20.43 26.50 -22.55
N PHE A 847 -20.56 25.25 -22.12
CA PHE A 847 -21.55 24.87 -21.09
C PHE A 847 -21.30 25.63 -19.79
N PHE A 848 -20.05 25.78 -19.36
CA PHE A 848 -19.69 26.55 -18.17
C PHE A 848 -20.05 28.03 -18.29
N PHE A 849 -19.86 28.62 -19.46
CA PHE A 849 -20.25 30.00 -19.72
C PHE A 849 -21.78 30.16 -19.64
N ASN A 850 -22.53 29.34 -20.37
CA ASN A 850 -23.99 29.41 -20.41
C ASN A 850 -24.59 29.20 -19.00
N ASP A 851 -24.06 28.24 -18.25
CA ASP A 851 -24.49 27.94 -16.88
C ASP A 851 -24.12 29.08 -15.90
N SER A 852 -22.90 29.62 -16.01
CA SER A 852 -22.46 30.77 -15.20
C SER A 852 -23.32 32.00 -15.44
N LEU A 853 -23.66 32.29 -16.69
CA LEU A 853 -24.51 33.43 -17.05
C LEU A 853 -25.93 33.26 -16.50
N ALA A 854 -26.52 32.07 -16.62
CA ALA A 854 -27.85 31.78 -16.11
C ALA A 854 -27.90 31.89 -14.57
N ILE A 855 -26.95 31.27 -13.88
CA ILE A 855 -26.91 31.27 -12.40
C ILE A 855 -26.58 32.66 -11.87
N ALA A 856 -25.61 33.38 -12.45
CA ALA A 856 -25.34 34.75 -12.03
C ALA A 856 -26.59 35.62 -12.19
N SER A 857 -27.28 35.50 -13.34
CA SER A 857 -28.53 36.23 -13.59
C SER A 857 -29.63 35.87 -12.61
N LEU A 858 -29.72 34.62 -12.15
CA LEU A 858 -30.63 34.23 -11.07
C LEU A 858 -30.25 34.90 -9.75
N LEU A 859 -28.95 34.89 -9.39
CA LEU A 859 -28.44 35.55 -8.18
C LEU A 859 -28.70 37.06 -8.19
N SER A 860 -28.70 37.71 -9.35
CA SER A 860 -29.07 39.14 -9.48
C SER A 860 -30.52 39.45 -9.06
N ARG A 861 -31.38 38.43 -8.98
CA ARG A 861 -32.80 38.55 -8.60
C ARG A 861 -33.05 38.20 -7.13
N MET A 862 -32.00 37.95 -6.34
CA MET A 862 -32.13 37.44 -4.96
C MET A 862 -32.97 38.35 -4.06
N ASP A 863 -32.79 39.67 -4.16
CA ASP A 863 -33.50 40.63 -3.29
C ASP A 863 -34.97 40.85 -3.72
N MET A 864 -35.34 40.43 -4.94
CA MET A 864 -36.69 40.54 -5.49
C MET A 864 -37.51 39.25 -5.33
N THR A 865 -36.91 38.19 -4.79
CA THR A 865 -37.51 36.86 -4.72
C THR A 865 -37.82 36.48 -3.28
N GLU A 866 -39.10 36.27 -2.98
CA GLU A 866 -39.50 35.73 -1.68
C GLU A 866 -38.92 34.32 -1.48
N ASN A 867 -38.33 34.09 -0.30
CA ASN A 867 -37.70 32.83 0.06
C ASN A 867 -36.68 32.31 -0.99
N PHE A 868 -35.74 33.16 -1.39
CA PHE A 868 -34.78 32.84 -2.45
C PHE A 868 -33.96 31.56 -2.21
N ASP A 869 -33.61 31.23 -0.96
CA ASP A 869 -32.87 29.98 -0.67
C ASP A 869 -33.70 28.74 -1.05
N GLU A 870 -35.03 28.81 -1.00
CA GLU A 870 -35.92 27.75 -1.44
C GLU A 870 -36.10 27.71 -2.96
N ALA A 871 -36.33 28.88 -3.56
CA ALA A 871 -36.36 29.02 -5.02
C ALA A 871 -35.05 28.51 -5.65
N ARG A 872 -33.91 28.73 -4.99
CA ARG A 872 -32.58 28.29 -5.44
C ARG A 872 -32.46 26.78 -5.56
N TRP A 873 -32.85 25.98 -4.57
CA TRP A 873 -32.72 24.52 -4.67
C TRP A 873 -33.77 23.90 -5.60
N LEU A 874 -34.98 24.48 -5.68
CA LEU A 874 -35.98 24.10 -6.68
C LEU A 874 -35.47 24.39 -8.10
N TRP A 875 -34.85 25.55 -8.31
CA TRP A 875 -34.19 25.89 -9.57
C TRP A 875 -33.05 24.91 -9.88
N GLY A 876 -32.34 24.41 -8.87
CA GLY A 876 -31.35 23.34 -9.01
C GLY A 876 -31.92 22.05 -9.62
N LEU A 877 -33.10 21.60 -9.15
CA LEU A 877 -33.79 20.43 -9.74
C LEU A 877 -34.14 20.64 -11.20
N LEU A 878 -34.78 21.79 -11.50
CA LEU A 878 -35.20 22.12 -12.87
C LEU A 878 -33.98 22.33 -13.79
N SER A 879 -32.92 22.94 -13.28
CA SER A 879 -31.66 23.15 -13.99
C SER A 879 -31.06 21.83 -14.46
N ILE A 880 -31.04 20.79 -13.61
CA ILE A 880 -30.54 19.46 -13.97
C ILE A 880 -31.45 18.82 -15.01
N ASP A 881 -32.77 18.82 -14.80
CA ASP A 881 -33.71 18.25 -15.80
C ASP A 881 -33.57 18.93 -17.17
N ARG A 882 -33.48 20.26 -17.22
CA ARG A 882 -33.28 21.02 -18.46
C ARG A 882 -31.95 20.68 -19.13
N LEU A 883 -30.87 20.53 -18.35
CA LEU A 883 -29.60 20.09 -18.91
C LEU A 883 -29.71 18.68 -19.52
N LEU A 884 -30.34 17.72 -18.82
CA LEU A 884 -30.52 16.37 -19.35
C LEU A 884 -31.44 16.36 -20.60
N ASN A 885 -32.43 17.25 -20.66
CA ASN A 885 -33.25 17.48 -21.86
C ASN A 885 -32.46 18.08 -23.02
N ASP A 886 -31.45 18.92 -22.76
CA ASP A 886 -30.60 19.49 -23.82
C ASP A 886 -29.80 18.39 -24.55
N PHE A 887 -29.58 17.24 -23.90
CA PHE A 887 -28.97 16.03 -24.45
C PHE A 887 -30.00 15.00 -24.94
N GLU A 888 -31.28 15.38 -25.01
CA GLU A 888 -32.37 14.53 -25.52
C GLU A 888 -32.53 13.19 -24.79
N LEU A 889 -32.17 13.14 -23.50
CA LEU A 889 -32.26 11.92 -22.71
C LEU A 889 -33.71 11.56 -22.34
N ASP A 890 -34.03 10.28 -22.45
CA ASP A 890 -35.33 9.75 -22.02
C ASP A 890 -35.41 9.59 -20.49
N THR A 891 -36.62 9.27 -19.98
CA THR A 891 -36.86 9.09 -18.54
C THR A 891 -35.99 7.99 -17.92
N ALA A 892 -35.74 6.90 -18.65
CA ALA A 892 -34.96 5.76 -18.13
C ALA A 892 -33.47 6.13 -18.00
N GLN A 893 -32.92 6.83 -18.99
CA GLN A 893 -31.57 7.38 -18.98
C GLN A 893 -31.41 8.42 -17.87
N LYS A 894 -32.38 9.33 -17.72
CA LYS A 894 -32.39 10.30 -16.62
C LYS A 894 -32.36 9.62 -15.25
N ILE A 895 -33.13 8.55 -15.06
CA ILE A 895 -33.12 7.77 -13.82
C ILE A 895 -31.75 7.12 -13.60
N ALA A 896 -31.14 6.55 -14.64
CA ALA A 896 -29.82 5.93 -14.53
C ALA A 896 -28.75 6.94 -14.09
N ILE A 897 -28.67 8.11 -14.74
CA ILE A 897 -27.71 9.16 -14.40
C ILE A 897 -27.98 9.72 -13.00
N THR A 898 -29.24 10.03 -12.68
CA THR A 898 -29.60 10.62 -11.37
C THR A 898 -29.36 9.63 -10.23
N ARG A 899 -29.50 8.33 -10.48
CA ARG A 899 -29.14 7.28 -9.52
C ARG A 899 -27.63 7.23 -9.26
N LEU A 900 -26.81 7.39 -10.31
CA LEU A 900 -25.36 7.49 -10.15
C LEU A 900 -24.95 8.77 -9.41
N LEU A 901 -25.59 9.91 -9.72
CA LEU A 901 -25.40 11.17 -9.00
C LEU A 901 -25.75 11.04 -7.52
N ALA A 902 -26.93 10.52 -7.20
CA ALA A 902 -27.37 10.26 -5.84
C ALA A 902 -26.34 9.38 -5.13
N LYS A 903 -26.01 8.21 -5.69
CA LYS A 903 -24.99 7.31 -5.14
C LYS A 903 -23.64 8.01 -4.89
N SER A 904 -23.17 8.85 -5.83
CA SER A 904 -21.89 9.57 -5.69
C SER A 904 -21.89 10.66 -4.61
N SER A 905 -23.07 11.16 -4.23
CA SER A 905 -23.23 12.21 -3.23
C SER A 905 -23.41 11.67 -1.81
N HIS A 906 -23.82 10.40 -1.70
CA HIS A 906 -23.93 9.70 -0.41
C HIS A 906 -22.52 9.53 0.18
N PRO A 907 -22.37 9.59 1.51
CA PRO A 907 -21.12 9.19 2.16
C PRO A 907 -20.79 7.75 1.75
N ASP A 908 -19.51 7.45 1.50
CA ASP A 908 -19.06 6.07 1.41
C ASP A 908 -19.22 5.48 2.83
N ASP A 909 -20.26 4.68 3.11
CA ASP A 909 -20.23 3.50 4.01
C ASP A 909 -21.61 2.96 4.47
N SER A 910 -21.74 1.63 4.36
CA SER A 910 -22.74 0.68 4.93
C SER A 910 -24.24 0.81 4.57
N ASP A 911 -24.83 -0.33 4.17
CA ASP A 911 -26.26 -0.53 3.85
C ASP A 911 -27.25 -0.08 4.96
N ASP A 912 -26.81 0.05 6.22
CA ASP A 912 -27.68 0.41 7.35
C ASP A 912 -27.79 1.93 7.58
N ALA A 913 -26.72 2.71 7.33
CA ALA A 913 -26.77 4.17 7.33
C ALA A 913 -27.59 4.71 6.14
N ASP A 914 -27.46 4.06 4.98
CA ASP A 914 -28.26 4.31 3.78
C ASP A 914 -29.76 4.15 4.05
N ASN A 915 -30.17 3.18 4.87
CA ASN A 915 -31.58 2.98 5.19
C ASN A 915 -32.19 4.10 6.05
N LEU A 916 -31.45 4.64 7.03
CA LEU A 916 -31.92 5.78 7.83
C LEU A 916 -31.91 7.07 7.00
N LEU A 917 -30.83 7.32 6.26
CA LEU A 917 -30.70 8.49 5.39
C LEU A 917 -31.78 8.48 4.29
N ALA A 918 -31.99 7.35 3.62
CA ALA A 918 -33.03 7.18 2.61
C ALA A 918 -34.44 7.38 3.21
N ARG A 919 -34.70 6.94 4.45
CA ARG A 919 -35.97 7.22 5.15
C ARG A 919 -36.15 8.71 5.44
N GLN A 920 -35.10 9.40 5.90
CA GLN A 920 -35.14 10.84 6.14
C GLN A 920 -35.34 11.64 4.84
N LEU A 921 -34.64 11.26 3.77
CA LEU A 921 -34.77 11.85 2.44
C LEU A 921 -36.18 11.62 1.89
N SER A 922 -36.70 10.39 1.97
CA SER A 922 -38.08 10.06 1.55
C SER A 922 -39.12 10.86 2.33
N PHE A 923 -38.94 11.04 3.65
CA PHE A 923 -39.82 11.86 4.46
C PHE A 923 -39.80 13.33 4.03
N ARG A 924 -38.61 13.91 3.81
CA ARG A 924 -38.48 15.29 3.33
C ARG A 924 -39.01 15.46 1.90
N TYR A 925 -38.80 14.48 1.02
CA TYR A 925 -39.36 14.50 -0.32
C TYR A 925 -40.89 14.55 -0.27
N ARG A 926 -41.53 13.72 0.57
CA ARG A 926 -43.00 13.76 0.75
C ARG A 926 -43.49 15.13 1.22
N HIS A 927 -42.73 15.79 2.09
CA HIS A 927 -43.04 17.16 2.54
C HIS A 927 -43.01 18.18 1.39
N TYR A 928 -42.05 18.07 0.47
CA TYR A 928 -41.90 18.99 -0.67
C TYR A 928 -42.57 18.51 -1.97
N ARG A 929 -43.16 17.31 -1.99
CA ARG A 929 -43.65 16.63 -3.20
C ARG A 929 -44.56 17.50 -4.06
N GLY A 930 -45.59 18.11 -3.47
CA GLY A 930 -46.54 18.93 -4.21
C GLY A 930 -45.88 20.15 -4.89
N ARG A 931 -44.79 20.68 -4.32
CA ARG A 931 -44.04 21.78 -4.92
C ARG A 931 -43.13 21.32 -6.06
N ILE A 932 -42.54 20.14 -5.92
CA ILE A 932 -41.74 19.52 -6.98
C ILE A 932 -42.63 19.14 -8.15
N GLU A 933 -43.80 18.55 -7.91
CA GLU A 933 -44.77 18.23 -8.98
C GLU A 933 -45.28 19.51 -9.67
N ALA A 934 -45.57 20.57 -8.91
CA ALA A 934 -45.97 21.87 -9.48
C ALA A 934 -44.85 22.53 -10.33
N LEU A 935 -43.57 22.34 -9.94
CA LEU A 935 -42.42 22.85 -10.68
C LEU A 935 -42.32 22.26 -12.10
N PHE A 936 -42.65 20.98 -12.26
CA PHE A 936 -42.57 20.28 -13.54
C PHE A 936 -43.90 20.24 -14.30
N ALA A 937 -44.98 20.78 -13.73
CA ALA A 937 -46.27 20.88 -14.41
C ALA A 937 -46.20 21.84 -15.61
N VAL A 938 -47.07 21.60 -16.62
CA VAL A 938 -47.19 22.48 -17.78
C VAL A 938 -47.62 23.87 -17.32
N GLY A 939 -46.77 24.88 -17.55
CA GLY A 939 -47.00 26.26 -17.11
C GLY A 939 -46.59 26.55 -15.66
N GLY A 940 -45.83 25.65 -15.00
CA GLY A 940 -45.22 25.92 -13.70
C GLY A 940 -44.32 27.16 -13.76
N ASP A 941 -44.53 28.10 -12.84
CA ASP A 941 -43.77 29.35 -12.74
C ASP A 941 -42.75 29.25 -11.61
N ILE A 942 -41.48 29.46 -11.94
CA ILE A 942 -40.39 29.59 -10.97
C ILE A 942 -39.53 30.77 -11.39
N THR A 943 -39.08 31.54 -10.40
CA THR A 943 -38.12 32.62 -10.62
C THR A 943 -36.93 32.13 -11.43
N GLY A 944 -36.73 32.72 -12.62
CA GLY A 944 -35.59 32.41 -13.47
C GLY A 944 -35.77 31.23 -14.43
N ASP A 945 -36.99 30.75 -14.69
CA ASP A 945 -37.24 29.77 -15.77
C ASP A 945 -36.84 30.33 -17.16
N ASP A 946 -37.05 31.63 -17.38
CA ASP A 946 -36.59 32.33 -18.59
C ASP A 946 -35.08 32.19 -18.82
N LEU A 947 -34.30 32.21 -17.74
CA LEU A 947 -32.84 32.06 -17.78
C LEU A 947 -32.43 30.62 -18.15
N LEU A 948 -33.17 29.62 -17.67
CA LEU A 948 -32.94 28.22 -18.05
C LEU A 948 -33.31 27.96 -19.51
N ARG A 949 -34.41 28.55 -20.00
CA ARG A 949 -34.78 28.46 -21.43
C ARG A 949 -33.70 29.07 -22.32
N PHE A 950 -33.18 30.24 -21.94
CA PHE A 950 -32.08 30.87 -22.67
C PHE A 950 -30.80 30.00 -22.63
N ARG A 951 -30.46 29.44 -21.46
CA ARG A 951 -29.33 28.51 -21.34
C ARG A 951 -29.49 27.29 -22.26
N SER A 952 -30.65 26.63 -22.22
CA SER A 952 -30.97 25.47 -23.04
C SER A 952 -30.87 25.76 -24.54
N LEU A 953 -31.36 26.93 -24.99
CA LEU A 953 -31.25 27.35 -26.38
C LEU A 953 -29.79 27.42 -26.87
N ASN A 954 -28.86 27.87 -26.01
CA ASN A 954 -27.44 27.96 -26.33
C ASN A 954 -26.68 26.63 -26.13
N ASN A 955 -27.19 25.74 -25.26
CA ASN A 955 -26.57 24.45 -24.96
C ASN A 955 -26.83 23.39 -26.04
N ARG A 956 -28.02 23.35 -26.62
CA ARG A 956 -28.44 22.26 -27.55
C ARG A 956 -27.49 22.01 -28.71
N PRO A 957 -26.96 23.03 -29.43
CA PRO A 957 -26.00 22.78 -30.51
C PRO A 957 -24.72 22.09 -30.02
N ALA A 958 -24.18 22.53 -28.88
CA ALA A 958 -22.99 21.93 -28.28
C ALA A 958 -23.27 20.53 -27.71
N ALA A 959 -24.47 20.29 -27.17
CA ALA A 959 -24.90 19.00 -26.65
C ALA A 959 -25.03 17.95 -27.76
N ALA A 960 -25.63 18.32 -28.89
CA ALA A 960 -25.74 17.46 -30.06
C ALA A 960 -24.35 17.05 -30.58
N LEU A 961 -23.44 18.03 -30.76
CA LEU A 961 -22.08 17.76 -31.22
C LEU A 961 -21.27 16.91 -30.24
N LEU A 962 -21.35 17.19 -28.94
CA LEU A 962 -20.67 16.41 -27.90
C LEU A 962 -21.14 14.95 -27.90
N THR A 963 -22.46 14.74 -28.03
CA THR A 963 -23.07 13.41 -28.09
C THR A 963 -22.60 12.65 -29.33
N GLU A 964 -22.55 13.32 -30.49
CA GLU A 964 -22.04 12.74 -31.75
C GLU A 964 -20.57 12.33 -31.65
N LEU A 965 -19.71 13.21 -31.12
CA LEU A 965 -18.28 12.97 -30.99
C LEU A 965 -17.92 11.86 -29.99
N ILE A 966 -18.73 11.67 -28.94
CA ILE A 966 -18.59 10.54 -28.03
C ILE A 966 -19.08 9.25 -28.70
N ALA A 967 -20.24 9.28 -29.37
CA ALA A 967 -20.80 8.12 -30.05
C ALA A 967 -19.91 7.60 -31.19
N SER A 968 -19.19 8.49 -31.89
CA SER A 968 -18.22 8.14 -32.93
C SER A 968 -16.89 7.60 -32.38
N GLY A 969 -16.67 7.68 -31.07
CA GLY A 969 -15.40 7.33 -30.42
C GLY A 969 -14.29 8.37 -30.61
N THR A 970 -14.58 9.55 -31.17
CA THR A 970 -13.61 10.65 -31.27
C THR A 970 -13.24 11.20 -29.88
N ILE A 971 -14.21 11.25 -28.97
CA ILE A 971 -14.01 11.53 -27.55
C ILE A 971 -14.08 10.20 -26.79
N PRO A 972 -13.01 9.78 -26.09
CA PRO A 972 -12.99 8.51 -25.36
C PRO A 972 -13.73 8.54 -24.02
N GLN A 973 -14.15 9.73 -23.55
CA GLN A 973 -14.89 9.91 -22.31
C GLN A 973 -16.32 9.37 -22.42
N ASP A 974 -16.80 8.78 -21.33
CA ASP A 974 -18.18 8.35 -21.20
C ASP A 974 -19.12 9.56 -21.00
N LEU A 975 -20.17 9.66 -21.82
CA LEU A 975 -21.13 10.76 -21.78
C LEU A 975 -21.79 10.92 -20.40
N THR A 976 -22.08 9.81 -19.71
CA THR A 976 -22.67 9.84 -18.37
C THR A 976 -21.75 10.52 -17.38
N LEU A 977 -20.45 10.20 -17.40
CA LEU A 977 -19.46 10.82 -16.51
C LEU A 977 -19.26 12.31 -16.80
N VAL A 978 -19.29 12.71 -18.08
CA VAL A 978 -19.23 14.13 -18.48
C VAL A 978 -20.46 14.88 -17.97
N LEU A 979 -21.66 14.33 -18.17
CA LEU A 979 -22.91 14.92 -17.67
C LEU A 979 -22.94 15.05 -16.15
N MET A 980 -22.50 14.01 -15.43
CA MET A 980 -22.37 14.07 -13.98
C MET A 980 -21.44 15.21 -13.55
N SER A 981 -20.32 15.40 -14.25
CA SER A 981 -19.38 16.49 -13.98
C SER A 981 -19.97 17.87 -14.27
N LEU A 982 -20.71 18.04 -15.38
CA LEU A 982 -21.43 19.28 -15.69
C LEU A 982 -22.46 19.63 -14.61
N VAL A 983 -23.23 18.64 -14.14
CA VAL A 983 -24.20 18.80 -13.05
C VAL A 983 -23.52 19.22 -11.75
N GLN A 984 -22.44 18.55 -11.35
CA GLN A 984 -21.68 18.90 -10.15
C GLN A 984 -21.14 20.34 -10.21
N MET A 985 -20.62 20.76 -11.37
CA MET A 985 -20.13 22.13 -11.55
C MET A 985 -21.27 23.17 -11.52
N SER A 986 -22.47 22.82 -12.00
CA SER A 986 -23.65 23.69 -11.87
C SER A 986 -24.07 23.84 -10.40
N MET A 987 -24.04 22.75 -9.62
CA MET A 987 -24.31 22.79 -8.18
C MET A 987 -23.27 23.63 -7.42
N ASN A 988 -21.98 23.55 -7.80
CA ASN A 988 -20.92 24.41 -7.25
C ASN A 988 -21.20 25.90 -7.48
N ARG A 989 -21.66 26.27 -8.68
CA ARG A 989 -21.96 27.67 -9.02
C ARG A 989 -23.18 28.20 -8.27
N LEU A 990 -24.19 27.35 -8.10
CA LEU A 990 -25.49 27.68 -7.52
C LEU A 990 -25.46 27.85 -6.00
N PHE A 991 -24.82 26.94 -5.26
CA PHE A 991 -24.86 26.91 -3.80
C PHE A 991 -23.68 27.63 -3.14
N LYS A 992 -23.99 28.50 -2.17
CA LYS A 992 -23.00 29.32 -1.45
C LYS A 992 -22.12 28.53 -0.48
N THR A 993 -22.65 27.49 0.16
CA THR A 993 -21.96 26.65 1.18
C THR A 993 -22.58 25.24 1.22
N LYS A 994 -21.97 24.31 1.98
CA LYS A 994 -22.47 22.95 2.22
C LYS A 994 -22.88 22.20 0.93
N GLN A 995 -22.08 22.37 -0.12
CA GLN A 995 -22.39 21.87 -1.46
C GLN A 995 -22.80 20.39 -1.46
N ARG A 996 -22.02 19.51 -0.82
CA ARG A 996 -22.30 18.07 -0.74
C ARG A 996 -23.66 17.72 -0.13
N VAL A 997 -24.13 18.52 0.84
CA VAL A 997 -25.46 18.35 1.44
C VAL A 997 -26.56 18.74 0.46
N HIS A 998 -26.36 19.83 -0.30
CA HIS A 998 -27.33 20.26 -1.31
C HIS A 998 -27.38 19.29 -2.50
N GLU A 999 -26.22 18.81 -2.95
CA GLU A 999 -26.11 17.78 -3.99
C GLU A 999 -26.92 16.54 -3.61
N LEU A 1000 -26.72 16.02 -2.38
CA LEU A 1000 -27.51 14.91 -1.84
C LEU A 1000 -29.01 15.14 -1.96
N PHE A 1001 -29.53 16.24 -1.39
CA PHE A 1001 -30.98 16.51 -1.42
C PHE A 1001 -31.52 16.70 -2.84
N VAL A 1002 -30.80 17.42 -3.71
CA VAL A 1002 -31.25 17.70 -5.08
C VAL A 1002 -31.26 16.42 -5.91
N TYR A 1003 -30.21 15.60 -5.85
CA TYR A 1003 -30.13 14.37 -6.64
C TYR A 1003 -31.16 13.34 -6.20
N ASP A 1004 -31.32 13.10 -4.89
CA ASP A 1004 -32.31 12.16 -4.38
C ASP A 1004 -33.76 12.59 -4.69
N PHE A 1005 -34.08 13.88 -4.55
CA PHE A 1005 -35.43 14.36 -4.85
C PHE A 1005 -35.77 14.26 -6.34
N LEU A 1006 -34.78 14.53 -7.20
CA LEU A 1006 -34.96 14.38 -8.64
C LEU A 1006 -35.12 12.90 -9.04
N LEU A 1007 -34.35 12.00 -8.42
CA LEU A 1007 -34.47 10.55 -8.64
C LEU A 1007 -35.86 10.05 -8.24
N LEU A 1008 -36.33 10.40 -7.04
CA LEU A 1008 -37.65 10.03 -6.55
C LEU A 1008 -38.76 10.59 -7.44
N TYR A 1009 -38.60 11.83 -7.93
CA TYR A 1009 -39.54 12.43 -8.87
C TYR A 1009 -39.61 11.67 -10.19
N TYR A 1010 -38.48 11.36 -10.83
CA TYR A 1010 -38.48 10.59 -12.08
C TYR A 1010 -39.05 9.18 -11.90
N GLN A 1011 -38.71 8.49 -10.81
CA GLN A 1011 -39.28 7.17 -10.50
C GLN A 1011 -40.80 7.24 -10.32
N SER A 1012 -41.30 8.25 -9.62
CA SER A 1012 -42.75 8.44 -9.44
C SER A 1012 -43.47 8.72 -10.77
N THR A 1013 -42.84 9.49 -11.67
CA THR A 1013 -43.39 9.83 -12.98
C THR A 1013 -43.40 8.61 -13.91
N GLN A 1014 -42.33 7.81 -13.89
CA GLN A 1014 -42.26 6.55 -14.65
C GLN A 1014 -43.35 5.57 -14.22
N LEU A 1015 -43.54 5.38 -12.90
CA LEU A 1015 -44.61 4.52 -12.38
C LEU A 1015 -46.01 4.99 -12.81
N GLN A 1016 -46.27 6.30 -12.81
CA GLN A 1016 -47.55 6.86 -13.28
C GLN A 1016 -47.75 6.65 -14.79
N GLN A 1017 -46.69 6.76 -15.60
CA GLN A 1017 -46.73 6.50 -17.04
C GLN A 1017 -46.99 5.02 -17.32
N ASP A 1018 -46.32 4.11 -16.60
CA ASP A 1018 -46.51 2.66 -16.72
C ASP A 1018 -47.94 2.23 -16.29
N GLU A 1019 -48.49 2.83 -15.23
CA GLU A 1019 -49.87 2.60 -14.78
C GLU A 1019 -50.89 3.12 -15.80
N GLN A 1020 -50.66 4.30 -16.40
CA GLN A 1020 -51.53 4.84 -17.45
C GLN A 1020 -51.47 4.00 -18.72
N GLN A 1021 -50.29 3.52 -19.11
CA GLN A 1021 -50.10 2.68 -20.29
C GLN A 1021 -50.71 1.28 -20.09
N ASN A 1022 -50.57 0.68 -18.89
CA ASN A 1022 -51.26 -0.57 -18.54
C ASN A 1022 -52.79 -0.40 -18.52
N ASN A 1023 -53.31 0.69 -17.96
CA ASN A 1023 -54.75 0.99 -18.01
C ASN A 1023 -55.26 1.23 -19.44
N TYR A 1024 -54.44 1.82 -20.32
CA TYR A 1024 -54.78 2.00 -21.72
C TYR A 1024 -54.79 0.66 -22.49
N VAL A 1025 -53.82 -0.23 -22.23
CA VAL A 1025 -53.78 -1.58 -22.82
C VAL A 1025 -54.96 -2.44 -22.33
N VAL A 1026 -55.30 -2.37 -21.04
CA VAL A 1026 -56.46 -3.06 -20.46
C VAL A 1026 -57.76 -2.50 -21.03
N ASN A 1027 -57.90 -1.18 -21.19
CA ASN A 1027 -59.08 -0.55 -21.80
C ASN A 1027 -59.17 -0.82 -23.32
N ALA A 1028 -58.06 -0.84 -24.05
CA ALA A 1028 -58.01 -1.17 -25.46
C ALA A 1028 -58.34 -2.66 -25.69
N GLN A 1029 -57.86 -3.57 -24.83
CA GLN A 1029 -58.30 -4.97 -24.83
C GLN A 1029 -59.80 -5.07 -24.51
N SER A 1030 -60.27 -4.34 -23.49
CA SER A 1030 -61.69 -4.33 -23.11
C SER A 1030 -62.61 -3.80 -24.22
N GLN A 1031 -62.19 -2.77 -24.96
CA GLN A 1031 -62.89 -2.27 -26.16
C GLN A 1031 -62.80 -3.27 -27.33
N TYR A 1032 -61.64 -3.88 -27.56
CA TYR A 1032 -61.45 -4.91 -28.58
C TYR A 1032 -62.33 -6.15 -28.34
N PHE A 1033 -62.57 -6.51 -27.08
CA PHE A 1033 -63.51 -7.57 -26.68
C PHE A 1033 -64.98 -7.12 -26.67
N ALA A 1034 -65.28 -5.83 -26.51
CA ALA A 1034 -66.64 -5.30 -26.58
C ALA A 1034 -67.17 -5.19 -28.02
N ASP A 1035 -66.30 -4.92 -29.00
CA ASP A 1035 -66.67 -4.78 -30.42
C ASP A 1035 -66.77 -6.11 -31.19
N ARG A 1036 -66.58 -7.26 -30.52
CA ARG A 1036 -66.71 -8.60 -31.11
C ARG A 1036 -67.49 -9.55 -30.17
N PRO A 1037 -68.84 -9.54 -30.21
CA PRO A 1037 -69.67 -10.37 -29.34
C PRO A 1037 -69.54 -11.90 -29.54
N TYR A 1038 -68.78 -12.35 -30.55
CA TYR A 1038 -68.65 -13.76 -30.92
C TYR A 1038 -67.39 -14.46 -30.36
N LEU A 1039 -66.60 -13.78 -29.53
CA LEU A 1039 -65.37 -14.34 -28.92
C LEU A 1039 -65.42 -14.34 -27.38
N ARG A 1040 -66.60 -14.57 -26.81
CA ARG A 1040 -66.76 -14.95 -25.40
C ARG A 1040 -67.11 -16.42 -25.25
#